data_AF-A0A8H5BRZ8-F1
#
_entry.id   AF-A0A8H5BRZ8-F1
#
_cell.length_a   1.000
_cell.length_b   1.000
_cell.length_c   1.000
_cell.angle_alpha   90.00
_cell.angle_beta   90.00
_cell.angle_gamma   90.00
#
_symmetry.space_group_name_H-M   'P 1'
#
loop_
_entity.id
_entity.type
_entity.pdbx_description
1 polymer ?
#
loop_
_entity_poly.entity_id
_entity_poly.type
_entity_poly.pdbx_seq_one_letter_code
_entity_poly.pdbx_strand_id
1 'polypeptide(L)'
;MLRAIVICRLSVLTGNPRKKKDVRVASGLSLTHVKETLSVVSSVSKAVGFPPLEGAAEIVKRIVEIVENMGQNKKDCISIPQNIAKFLQDIAEIVQRGSRNKDKLLMKSVQEVENELQTVAKNLEEISERSKIKRFWHATEDGDTIKKCEKIINDCIVKFTAKAAANNWNASEELKQGQENIKKGQEAIKQGQEVMQRALANIAKVHDESSITYDDLERATPSLSKVFFGRDELVAEGVKCLMGTDQTFLAILGAGGIGKTSIALHVNNAQEVKEKYAQASYFLPCEVLPDAKSLLQGLTRRLDIEVKEGESQHKKLEGHLRIHTEPVLFILDNFDTPWNNDQVDVESLLEKLAAFNQISMILTMRGLNGPGAIEWKRLGSASIPPLALESARKVFLTIAGMGELEQENPIIEQILKELDCVPLAITLIAKRAKSVPLESLLRMWQDSKTAMLTQGKADGRLTSVDHSIGLSTRLLNPLEVELLAIISFLPDGVPDWVTNLSQMLAGFERLDQSINTLLEYSLVYSQNLTIKVLAPIREYICMDSSIDITRDIPLIESFYILLLTALSGPLRGRQNQIEPQLMNITKILIEQTKYSPKKHHVEAMNILLDFTKLYPTTVDILENILNNCSELGEQDRVLLQFHRLYMLRWMAKWQEVETEAQRMMINVQNNVRYSAKVLKELGYSYYLQARYDEASGKYTVAKTQFEQIGDQRGVAECMESLGKMLLMQEKYNEAAEMLNKAKDQFEKISDLWGVAQCLQRLADINYMQGKYSEAAEMVNRAKTEFEQNEDQLGAVQCLQSLGKIYQMQGKYSEAAEMLNRAKDEFEQIGNWRGVAQCLRSMGNIKRVQAKYTEAIEMLNRAKYQLEDIGDQLGVAQCLQSLGDIHRMQAKYSEAVKMLNLAKNGFEQIQSQSGLAQCLKTLGEIHFVQAKYSEAAEMMNRAKDQFEQIGNQLRVAQCIQKLGEIHCLQRKYSEAAEMLNRAKDKFEQIGDQYGASDIVYRLATLYRKQGLYQDAKTALEVAISKFKDIGNVSWDIGYCLYEYGLLLQDETKYADARKKFEEARDTFASHGELQDKVEMCDKKLAKLDELEKSVGNDV
;
A
#
# COMPACT_ATOMS: atom_id res chain seq x y z
N MET A 1 44.40 -30.97 36.35
CA MET A 1 43.24 -31.88 36.16
C MET A 1 41.90 -31.13 36.12
N LEU A 2 41.49 -30.35 37.14
CA LEU A 2 40.23 -29.58 37.09
C LEU A 2 40.12 -28.58 35.92
N ARG A 3 41.22 -27.89 35.56
CA ARG A 3 41.31 -27.05 34.33
C ARG A 3 41.11 -27.85 33.03
N ALA A 4 41.51 -29.12 33.00
CA ALA A 4 41.37 -29.97 31.81
C ALA A 4 39.97 -30.60 31.69
N ILE A 5 39.31 -30.89 32.81
CA ILE A 5 37.94 -31.42 32.85
C ILE A 5 36.92 -30.34 32.41
N VAL A 6 37.14 -29.07 32.76
CA VAL A 6 36.29 -27.95 32.32
C VAL A 6 36.49 -27.63 30.83
N ILE A 7 37.73 -27.69 30.32
CA ILE A 7 38.03 -27.50 28.90
C ILE A 7 37.47 -28.66 28.04
N CYS A 8 37.48 -29.90 28.54
CA CYS A 8 36.88 -31.05 27.83
C CYS A 8 35.34 -31.06 27.84
N ARG A 9 34.66 -30.45 28.82
CA ARG A 9 33.19 -30.31 28.79
C ARG A 9 32.72 -29.20 27.84
N LEU A 10 33.51 -28.14 27.67
CA LEU A 10 33.22 -27.06 26.73
C LEU A 10 33.46 -27.47 25.27
N SER A 11 34.46 -28.31 24.99
CA SER A 11 34.77 -28.74 23.61
C SER A 11 33.73 -29.69 22.98
N VAL A 12 32.93 -30.39 23.80
CA VAL A 12 31.82 -31.24 23.34
C VAL A 12 30.59 -30.41 22.96
N LEU A 13 30.43 -29.21 23.52
CA LEU A 13 29.31 -28.30 23.21
C LEU A 13 29.58 -27.39 22.00
N THR A 14 30.83 -27.24 21.55
CA THR A 14 31.22 -26.26 20.50
C THR A 14 31.90 -26.83 19.25
N GLY A 15 31.81 -28.14 18.97
CA GLY A 15 32.18 -28.73 17.68
C GLY A 15 33.52 -28.30 17.02
N ASN A 16 34.62 -29.01 17.34
CA ASN A 16 35.87 -29.22 16.59
C ASN A 16 36.65 -28.02 15.95
N PRO A 17 37.92 -27.73 16.34
CA PRO A 17 38.60 -26.45 16.08
C PRO A 17 39.34 -26.33 14.72
N ARG A 18 38.86 -26.93 13.62
CA ARG A 18 39.54 -26.86 12.30
C ARG A 18 38.68 -26.44 11.10
N LYS A 19 37.48 -25.87 11.31
CA LYS A 19 36.76 -25.10 10.27
C LYS A 19 36.12 -23.87 10.92
N LYS A 20 36.64 -22.66 10.67
CA LYS A 20 35.94 -21.41 10.99
C LYS A 20 34.77 -21.25 10.00
N LYS A 21 33.59 -21.74 10.38
CA LYS A 21 32.29 -21.27 9.88
C LYS A 21 31.71 -20.36 10.95
N ASP A 22 31.22 -19.20 10.54
CA ASP A 22 30.41 -18.31 11.36
C ASP A 22 29.22 -19.06 11.95
N VAL A 23 29.26 -19.30 13.26
CA VAL A 23 28.07 -19.64 14.03
C VAL A 23 27.52 -18.32 14.55
N ARG A 24 26.58 -17.73 13.79
CA ARG A 24 25.70 -16.68 14.33
C ARG A 24 24.84 -17.33 15.41
N VAL A 25 24.91 -16.79 16.63
CA VAL A 25 24.06 -17.19 17.76
C VAL A 25 22.62 -16.76 17.45
N ALA A 26 21.70 -17.72 17.39
CA ALA A 26 20.27 -17.49 17.22
C ALA A 26 19.64 -16.94 18.52
N SER A 27 18.65 -16.07 18.37
CA SER A 27 17.78 -15.58 19.44
C SER A 27 16.93 -16.71 20.03
N GLY A 28 17.16 -17.05 21.31
CA GLY A 28 16.31 -17.96 22.08
C GLY A 28 17.07 -18.93 22.99
N LEU A 29 17.66 -18.45 24.09
CA LEU A 29 18.19 -19.33 25.14
C LEU A 29 17.04 -19.78 26.05
N SER A 30 16.79 -21.09 26.20
CA SER A 30 15.81 -21.56 27.19
C SER A 30 16.26 -21.22 28.62
N LEU A 31 15.33 -21.04 29.57
CA LEU A 31 15.66 -20.80 30.99
C LEU A 31 16.52 -21.94 31.59
N THR A 32 16.46 -23.14 30.99
CA THR A 32 17.36 -24.27 31.27
C THR A 32 18.82 -23.94 30.95
N HIS A 33 19.11 -23.33 29.79
CA HIS A 33 20.46 -22.90 29.42
C HIS A 33 20.95 -21.77 30.35
N VAL A 34 20.06 -20.88 30.79
CA VAL A 34 20.39 -19.83 31.78
C VAL A 34 20.87 -20.46 33.10
N LYS A 35 20.18 -21.49 33.61
CA LYS A 35 20.59 -22.23 34.82
C LYS A 35 21.96 -22.91 34.66
N GLU A 36 22.25 -23.46 33.49
CA GLU A 36 23.54 -24.07 33.17
C GLU A 36 24.67 -23.02 33.15
N THR A 37 24.45 -21.87 32.50
CA THR A 37 25.41 -20.75 32.50
C THR A 37 25.71 -20.27 33.92
N LEU A 38 24.68 -20.12 34.76
CA LEU A 38 24.87 -19.70 36.16
C LEU A 38 25.60 -20.75 37.01
N SER A 39 25.46 -22.04 36.70
CA SER A 39 26.25 -23.12 37.34
C SER A 39 27.74 -23.00 37.01
N VAL A 40 28.07 -22.63 35.77
CA VAL A 40 29.45 -22.35 35.34
C VAL A 40 29.98 -21.11 36.07
N VAL A 41 29.22 -20.02 36.15
CA VAL A 41 29.60 -18.80 36.87
C VAL A 41 29.86 -19.07 38.36
N SER A 42 28.99 -19.80 39.05
CA SER A 42 29.22 -20.20 40.45
C SER A 42 30.47 -21.07 40.62
N SER A 43 30.74 -21.98 39.68
CA SER A 43 31.91 -22.85 39.71
C SER A 43 33.22 -22.07 39.51
N VAL A 44 33.20 -21.07 38.63
CA VAL A 44 34.32 -20.14 38.43
C VAL A 44 34.55 -19.29 39.68
N SER A 45 33.49 -18.75 40.27
CA SER A 45 33.56 -17.97 41.50
C SER A 45 34.20 -18.76 42.66
N LYS A 46 33.79 -20.02 42.89
CA LYS A 46 34.38 -20.90 43.91
C LYS A 46 35.85 -21.23 43.64
N ALA A 47 36.20 -21.46 42.37
CA ALA A 47 37.57 -21.78 41.98
C ALA A 47 38.53 -20.59 42.13
N VAL A 48 38.02 -19.36 41.98
CA VAL A 48 38.80 -18.12 42.11
C VAL A 48 38.73 -17.52 43.53
N GLY A 49 37.69 -17.86 44.30
CA GLY A 49 37.46 -17.36 45.65
C GLY A 49 36.87 -15.94 45.68
N PHE A 50 35.80 -15.69 44.90
CA PHE A 50 35.20 -14.36 44.70
C PHE A 50 33.71 -14.31 45.14
N PRO A 51 33.40 -14.26 46.45
CA PRO A 51 32.05 -14.48 46.98
C PRO A 51 30.91 -13.62 46.38
N PRO A 52 31.08 -12.31 46.07
CA PRO A 52 29.99 -11.50 45.53
C PRO A 52 29.45 -11.99 44.18
N LEU A 53 30.30 -12.62 43.35
CA LEU A 53 29.87 -13.20 42.07
C LEU A 53 29.06 -14.49 42.26
N GLU A 54 29.34 -15.23 43.35
CA GLU A 54 28.52 -16.38 43.73
C GLU A 54 27.14 -15.93 44.21
N GLY A 55 27.08 -14.91 45.07
CA GLY A 55 25.83 -14.33 45.56
C GLY A 55 24.96 -13.77 44.43
N ALA A 56 25.56 -13.03 43.49
CA ALA A 56 24.85 -12.53 42.30
C ALA A 56 24.28 -13.67 41.43
N ALA A 57 25.05 -14.74 41.20
CA ALA A 57 24.57 -15.90 40.42
C ALA A 57 23.42 -16.64 41.11
N GLU A 58 23.39 -16.68 42.44
CA GLU A 58 22.32 -17.30 43.23
C GLU A 58 21.02 -16.48 43.22
N ILE A 59 21.13 -15.14 43.29
CA ILE A 59 19.98 -14.23 43.11
C ILE A 59 19.35 -14.40 41.72
N VAL A 60 20.16 -14.58 40.67
CA VAL A 60 19.62 -14.76 39.31
C VAL A 60 18.95 -16.11 39.13
N LYS A 61 19.43 -17.17 39.80
CA LYS A 61 18.71 -18.46 39.83
C LYS A 61 17.33 -18.30 40.48
N ARG A 62 17.23 -17.54 41.58
CA ARG A 62 15.95 -17.19 42.20
C ARG A 62 15.04 -16.40 41.24
N ILE A 63 15.58 -15.43 40.50
CA ILE A 63 14.83 -14.69 39.46
C ILE A 63 14.30 -15.64 38.38
N VAL A 64 15.10 -16.61 37.93
CA VAL A 64 14.63 -17.62 36.96
C VAL A 64 13.46 -18.42 37.52
N GLU A 65 13.53 -18.86 38.78
CA GLU A 65 12.44 -19.59 39.44
C GLU A 65 11.16 -18.75 39.58
N ILE A 66 11.29 -17.46 39.90
CA ILE A 66 10.17 -16.51 39.97
C ILE A 66 9.49 -16.40 38.61
N VAL A 67 10.28 -16.18 37.54
CA VAL A 67 9.79 -16.04 36.15
C VAL A 67 9.21 -17.34 35.62
N GLU A 68 9.75 -18.51 35.97
CA GLU A 68 9.19 -19.81 35.59
C GLU A 68 7.79 -20.02 36.17
N ASN A 69 7.55 -19.54 37.39
CA ASN A 69 6.28 -19.63 38.12
C ASN A 69 5.27 -18.51 37.75
N MET A 70 5.64 -17.53 36.91
CA MET A 70 4.70 -16.50 36.43
C MET A 70 3.70 -17.07 35.39
N GLY A 71 2.44 -16.65 35.48
CA GLY A 71 1.38 -17.03 34.53
C GLY A 71 1.26 -16.08 33.34
N GLN A 72 0.83 -14.83 33.60
CA GLN A 72 0.78 -13.74 32.61
C GLN A 72 2.09 -12.93 32.64
N ASN A 73 2.45 -12.25 31.55
CA ASN A 73 3.70 -11.47 31.37
C ASN A 73 5.01 -12.30 31.42
N LYS A 74 4.91 -13.64 31.43
CA LYS A 74 6.07 -14.54 31.39
C LYS A 74 6.93 -14.31 30.13
N LYS A 75 6.29 -14.10 28.97
CA LYS A 75 6.99 -13.82 27.70
C LYS A 75 7.84 -12.53 27.78
N ASP A 76 7.33 -11.50 28.46
CA ASP A 76 8.03 -10.21 28.62
C ASP A 76 9.15 -10.27 29.66
N CYS A 77 8.98 -11.08 30.71
CA CYS A 77 9.98 -11.24 31.77
C CYS A 77 11.08 -12.27 31.45
N ILE A 78 10.97 -13.07 30.37
CA ILE A 78 11.96 -14.10 30.00
C ILE A 78 13.31 -13.48 29.57
N SER A 79 13.29 -12.28 28.99
CA SER A 79 14.49 -11.54 28.56
C SER A 79 15.38 -11.14 29.75
N ILE A 80 14.78 -10.86 30.91
CA ILE A 80 15.44 -10.37 32.12
C ILE A 80 16.52 -11.34 32.64
N PRO A 81 16.21 -12.60 33.01
CA PRO A 81 17.23 -13.53 33.49
C PRO A 81 18.25 -13.92 32.40
N GLN A 82 17.87 -13.91 31.12
CA GLN A 82 18.80 -14.16 30.01
C GLN A 82 19.88 -13.06 29.91
N ASN A 83 19.46 -11.80 29.97
CA ASN A 83 20.36 -10.65 29.89
C ASN A 83 21.28 -10.57 31.11
N ILE A 84 20.76 -10.83 32.31
CA ILE A 84 21.58 -10.82 33.54
C ILE A 84 22.58 -11.98 33.53
N ALA A 85 22.20 -13.19 33.10
CA ALA A 85 23.11 -14.32 33.08
C ALA A 85 24.27 -14.13 32.09
N LYS A 86 24.00 -13.53 30.93
CA LYS A 86 25.05 -13.13 29.97
C LYS A 86 26.00 -12.09 30.60
N PHE A 87 25.44 -11.09 31.29
CA PHE A 87 26.23 -10.07 31.97
C PHE A 87 27.10 -10.65 33.10
N LEU A 88 26.58 -11.56 33.93
CA LEU A 88 27.38 -12.23 34.97
C LEU A 88 28.45 -13.15 34.39
N GLN A 89 28.21 -13.74 33.22
CA GLN A 89 29.22 -14.51 32.49
C GLN A 89 30.39 -13.61 32.03
N ASP A 90 30.09 -12.41 31.53
CA ASP A 90 31.12 -11.42 31.16
C ASP A 90 31.95 -11.00 32.38
N ILE A 91 31.30 -10.78 33.54
CA ILE A 91 32.00 -10.50 34.82
C ILE A 91 32.87 -11.68 35.24
N ALA A 92 32.39 -12.92 35.09
CA ALA A 92 33.13 -14.12 35.45
C ALA A 92 34.40 -14.27 34.61
N GLU A 93 34.36 -13.93 33.32
CA GLU A 93 35.55 -13.92 32.45
C GLU A 93 36.57 -12.87 32.91
N ILE A 94 36.12 -11.68 33.31
CA ILE A 94 36.98 -10.62 33.86
C ILE A 94 37.66 -11.10 35.15
N VAL A 95 36.89 -11.72 36.06
CA VAL A 95 37.40 -12.27 37.33
C VAL A 95 38.38 -13.43 37.11
N GLN A 96 38.15 -14.27 36.10
CA GLN A 96 39.01 -15.42 35.78
C GLN A 96 40.35 -15.01 35.15
N ARG A 97 40.38 -13.89 34.41
CA ARG A 97 41.58 -13.32 33.77
C ARG A 97 42.37 -12.42 34.74
N GLY A 98 41.73 -11.87 35.76
CA GLY A 98 42.35 -11.07 36.81
C GLY A 98 43.18 -11.92 37.80
N SER A 99 44.45 -11.56 37.99
CA SER A 99 45.32 -12.19 38.99
C SER A 99 44.75 -12.04 40.41
N ARG A 100 44.39 -13.18 41.02
CA ARG A 100 44.16 -13.43 42.47
C ARG A 100 43.82 -12.21 43.35
N ASN A 101 42.55 -12.09 43.70
CA ASN A 101 42.04 -11.79 45.05
C ASN A 101 42.43 -10.48 45.77
N LYS A 102 42.85 -9.41 45.09
CA LYS A 102 43.08 -8.11 45.80
C LYS A 102 42.52 -6.85 45.15
N ASP A 103 41.74 -6.93 44.08
CA ASP A 103 41.10 -5.73 43.53
C ASP A 103 39.82 -5.40 44.32
N LYS A 104 39.99 -4.72 45.47
CA LYS A 104 38.88 -4.30 46.35
C LYS A 104 37.80 -3.49 45.60
N LEU A 105 38.19 -2.79 44.54
CA LEU A 105 37.31 -2.02 43.66
C LEU A 105 36.40 -2.92 42.80
N LEU A 106 36.95 -4.02 42.27
CA LEU A 106 36.17 -5.00 41.53
C LEU A 106 35.20 -5.73 42.46
N MET A 107 35.65 -6.15 43.66
CA MET A 107 34.76 -6.75 44.66
C MET A 107 33.61 -5.82 45.04
N LYS A 108 33.89 -4.53 45.30
CA LYS A 108 32.86 -3.55 45.64
C LYS A 108 31.88 -3.32 44.47
N SER A 109 32.39 -3.29 43.24
CA SER A 109 31.56 -3.07 42.05
C SER A 109 30.65 -4.27 41.76
N VAL A 110 31.14 -5.50 41.95
CA VAL A 110 30.30 -6.71 41.81
C VAL A 110 29.30 -6.83 42.98
N GLN A 111 29.66 -6.38 44.19
CA GLN A 111 28.71 -6.29 45.31
C GLN A 111 27.59 -5.27 45.05
N GLU A 112 27.87 -4.16 44.36
CA GLU A 112 26.84 -3.20 43.93
C GLU A 112 25.89 -3.83 42.90
N VAL A 113 26.41 -4.62 41.95
CA VAL A 113 25.59 -5.39 41.01
C VAL A 113 24.69 -6.38 41.74
N GLU A 114 25.23 -7.12 42.71
CA GLU A 114 24.46 -8.05 43.54
C GLU A 114 23.26 -7.37 44.23
N ASN A 115 23.48 -6.18 44.82
CA ASN A 115 22.42 -5.42 45.50
C ASN A 115 21.33 -4.91 44.54
N GLU A 116 21.72 -4.44 43.34
CA GLU A 116 20.77 -3.99 42.31
C GLU A 116 19.95 -5.19 41.78
N LEU A 117 20.57 -6.35 41.60
CA LEU A 117 19.87 -7.59 41.24
C LEU A 117 18.89 -8.06 42.32
N GLN A 118 19.21 -7.85 43.59
CA GLN A 118 18.29 -8.18 44.68
C GLN A 118 17.04 -7.30 44.68
N THR A 119 17.18 -6.04 44.25
CA THR A 119 16.05 -5.12 44.05
C THR A 119 15.17 -5.57 42.88
N VAL A 120 15.78 -6.04 41.79
CA VAL A 120 15.06 -6.61 40.64
C VAL A 120 14.29 -7.87 41.06
N ALA A 121 14.92 -8.78 41.79
CA ALA A 121 14.28 -9.99 42.30
C ALA A 121 13.04 -9.66 43.14
N LYS A 122 13.15 -8.70 44.08
CA LYS A 122 12.04 -8.28 44.93
C LYS A 122 10.87 -7.69 44.12
N ASN A 123 11.14 -6.83 43.15
CA ASN A 123 10.09 -6.25 42.31
C ASN A 123 9.37 -7.32 41.47
N LEU A 124 10.09 -8.35 41.01
CA LEU A 124 9.49 -9.46 40.27
C LEU A 124 8.72 -10.43 41.17
N GLU A 125 9.11 -10.62 42.44
CA GLU A 125 8.33 -11.36 43.44
C GLU A 125 7.02 -10.65 43.77
N GLU A 126 7.04 -9.33 43.94
CA GLU A 126 5.84 -8.53 44.17
C GLU A 126 4.84 -8.61 43.00
N ILE A 127 5.31 -8.91 41.79
CA ILE A 127 4.46 -9.18 40.62
C ILE A 127 3.95 -10.63 40.64
N SER A 128 4.79 -11.60 40.99
CA SER A 128 4.44 -13.03 40.95
C SER A 128 3.41 -13.42 42.03
N GLU A 129 3.45 -12.79 43.21
CA GLU A 129 2.59 -13.12 44.36
C GLU A 129 1.17 -12.51 44.31
N ARG A 130 0.83 -11.67 43.31
CA ARG A 130 -0.48 -11.00 43.23
C ARG A 130 -1.61 -11.97 42.82
N SER A 131 -2.73 -11.96 43.55
CA SER A 131 -3.90 -12.82 43.29
C SER A 131 -4.66 -12.45 42.01
N LYS A 132 -5.37 -13.43 41.42
CA LYS A 132 -5.98 -13.37 40.07
C LYS A 132 -6.89 -12.15 39.80
N ILE A 133 -7.56 -11.61 40.82
CA ILE A 133 -8.53 -10.51 40.66
C ILE A 133 -7.83 -9.14 40.58
N LYS A 134 -6.62 -8.97 41.13
CA LYS A 134 -5.84 -7.71 41.04
C LYS A 134 -5.04 -7.56 39.75
N ARG A 135 -4.84 -8.64 38.97
CA ARG A 135 -4.04 -8.62 37.72
C ARG A 135 -4.73 -7.91 36.55
N PHE A 136 -6.06 -7.79 36.56
CA PHE A 136 -6.82 -7.15 35.48
C PHE A 136 -6.75 -5.61 35.53
N TRP A 137 -6.59 -5.03 36.73
CA TRP A 137 -6.62 -3.58 36.94
C TRP A 137 -5.23 -2.91 36.88
N HIS A 138 -4.16 -3.68 37.04
CA HIS A 138 -2.79 -3.15 37.14
C HIS A 138 -1.88 -3.56 35.97
N ALA A 139 -2.42 -4.05 34.84
CA ALA A 139 -1.60 -4.50 33.70
C ALA A 139 -0.64 -3.42 33.15
N THR A 140 -1.07 -2.16 33.18
CA THR A 140 -0.22 -0.99 32.83
C THR A 140 0.86 -0.72 33.87
N GLU A 141 0.54 -0.78 35.18
CA GLU A 141 1.53 -0.63 36.26
C GLU A 141 2.53 -1.80 36.35
N ASP A 142 2.10 -3.02 36.07
CA ASP A 142 2.95 -4.21 36.02
C ASP A 142 3.92 -4.10 34.83
N GLY A 143 3.45 -3.64 33.67
CA GLY A 143 4.30 -3.32 32.51
C GLY A 143 5.33 -2.22 32.82
N ASP A 144 4.94 -1.17 33.55
CA ASP A 144 5.86 -0.11 33.97
C ASP A 144 6.87 -0.60 35.00
N THR A 145 6.49 -1.52 35.88
CA THR A 145 7.39 -2.15 36.86
C THR A 145 8.38 -3.10 36.18
N ILE A 146 7.96 -3.85 35.16
CA ILE A 146 8.84 -4.68 34.32
C ILE A 146 9.85 -3.80 33.57
N LYS A 147 9.38 -2.72 32.92
CA LYS A 147 10.27 -1.73 32.29
C LYS A 147 11.24 -1.10 33.29
N LYS A 148 10.80 -0.87 34.53
CA LYS A 148 11.67 -0.38 35.62
C LYS A 148 12.74 -1.41 35.99
N CYS A 149 12.41 -2.70 36.04
CA CYS A 149 13.39 -3.77 36.24
C CYS A 149 14.40 -3.85 35.09
N GLU A 150 13.95 -3.80 33.84
CA GLU A 150 14.83 -3.75 32.66
C GLU A 150 15.75 -2.53 32.68
N LYS A 151 15.21 -1.37 33.08
CA LYS A 151 15.99 -0.15 33.25
C LYS A 151 17.06 -0.29 34.33
N ILE A 152 16.73 -0.85 35.51
CA ILE A 152 17.71 -1.10 36.57
C ILE A 152 18.86 -1.98 36.06
N ILE A 153 18.54 -3.05 35.32
CA ILE A 153 19.55 -3.95 34.75
C ILE A 153 20.43 -3.23 33.73
N ASN A 154 19.82 -2.48 32.82
CA ASN A 154 20.57 -1.74 31.80
C ASN A 154 21.47 -0.66 32.44
N ASP A 155 20.96 0.07 33.42
CA ASP A 155 21.73 1.06 34.19
C ASP A 155 22.89 0.38 34.95
N CYS A 156 22.65 -0.80 35.53
CA CYS A 156 23.66 -1.62 36.20
C CYS A 156 24.80 -2.02 35.23
N ILE A 157 24.43 -2.54 34.06
CA ILE A 157 25.38 -2.95 33.01
C ILE A 157 26.19 -1.75 32.55
N VAL A 158 25.56 -0.61 32.27
CA VAL A 158 26.25 0.61 31.82
C VAL A 158 27.20 1.14 32.89
N LYS A 159 26.77 1.21 34.15
CA LYS A 159 27.64 1.66 35.26
C LYS A 159 28.84 0.74 35.46
N PHE A 160 28.62 -0.57 35.46
CA PHE A 160 29.70 -1.54 35.67
C PHE A 160 30.68 -1.55 34.50
N THR A 161 30.19 -1.51 33.26
CA THR A 161 31.02 -1.47 32.05
C THR A 161 31.80 -0.16 31.93
N ALA A 162 31.23 0.97 32.34
CA ALA A 162 31.95 2.24 32.46
C ALA A 162 33.06 2.19 33.52
N LYS A 163 32.79 1.59 34.69
CA LYS A 163 33.82 1.36 35.73
C LYS A 163 34.91 0.38 35.25
N ALA A 164 34.54 -0.65 34.51
CA ALA A 164 35.47 -1.62 33.94
C ALA A 164 36.39 -0.96 32.90
N ALA A 165 35.84 -0.11 32.03
CA ALA A 165 36.62 0.68 31.08
C ALA A 165 37.54 1.69 31.78
N ALA A 166 37.05 2.39 32.81
CA ALA A 166 37.83 3.39 33.55
C ALA A 166 39.00 2.78 34.34
N ASN A 167 38.83 1.55 34.84
CA ASN A 167 39.87 0.86 35.61
C ASN A 167 40.73 -0.10 34.76
N ASN A 168 40.60 -0.05 33.43
CA ASN A 168 41.29 -0.94 32.49
C ASN A 168 41.15 -2.43 32.84
N TRP A 169 39.98 -2.81 33.36
CA TRP A 169 39.59 -4.22 33.48
C TRP A 169 39.28 -4.70 32.07
N ASN A 170 40.32 -5.11 31.32
CA ASN A 170 40.28 -5.41 29.89
C ASN A 170 38.98 -6.14 29.47
N ALA A 171 38.01 -5.37 28.99
CA ALA A 171 36.83 -5.86 28.30
C ALA A 171 37.08 -5.74 26.79
N SER A 172 36.60 -6.73 26.03
CA SER A 172 36.72 -6.85 24.57
C SER A 172 36.34 -5.56 23.84
N GLU A 173 37.04 -5.28 22.73
CA GLU A 173 36.80 -4.19 21.74
C GLU A 173 35.32 -4.09 21.32
N GLU A 174 34.58 -5.21 21.37
CA GLU A 174 33.15 -5.31 21.01
C GLU A 174 32.21 -4.56 21.96
N LEU A 175 32.61 -4.36 23.22
CA LEU A 175 31.79 -3.67 24.24
C LEU A 175 31.86 -2.15 24.11
N LYS A 176 32.99 -1.60 23.63
CA LYS A 176 33.13 -0.16 23.31
C LYS A 176 32.31 0.22 22.07
N GLN A 177 32.30 -0.64 21.05
CA GLN A 177 31.52 -0.41 19.83
C GLN A 177 30.01 -0.48 20.07
N GLY A 178 29.56 -1.40 20.94
CA GLY A 178 28.14 -1.51 21.31
C GLY A 178 27.63 -0.31 22.12
N GLN A 179 28.46 0.27 22.99
CA GLN A 179 28.07 1.42 23.83
C GLN A 179 27.88 2.71 23.04
N GLU A 180 28.70 2.96 22.03
CA GLU A 180 28.59 4.18 21.23
C GLU A 180 27.37 4.16 20.32
N ASN A 181 27.03 2.98 19.79
CA ASN A 181 25.85 2.77 18.95
C ASN A 181 24.53 2.87 19.74
N ILE A 182 24.49 2.37 20.98
CA ILE A 182 23.29 2.45 21.83
C ILE A 182 23.06 3.88 22.32
N LYS A 183 24.12 4.61 22.67
CA LYS A 183 24.02 5.99 23.14
C LYS A 183 23.57 6.95 22.03
N LYS A 184 24.14 6.80 20.81
CA LYS A 184 23.70 7.52 19.61
C LYS A 184 22.25 7.19 19.22
N GLY A 185 21.84 5.93 19.37
CA GLY A 185 20.45 5.52 19.14
C GLY A 185 19.44 6.09 20.15
N GLN A 186 19.80 6.21 21.43
CA GLN A 186 18.88 6.69 22.47
C GLN A 186 18.69 8.22 22.45
N GLU A 187 19.73 8.99 22.12
CA GLU A 187 19.61 10.44 21.91
C GLU A 187 18.78 10.78 20.66
N ALA A 188 18.91 9.99 19.58
CA ALA A 188 18.09 10.11 18.38
C ALA A 188 16.61 9.77 18.64
N ILE A 189 16.30 8.76 19.46
CA ILE A 189 14.91 8.40 19.82
C ILE A 189 14.26 9.50 20.67
N LYS A 190 15.00 10.09 21.61
CA LYS A 190 14.47 11.16 22.48
C LYS A 190 14.21 12.44 21.69
N GLN A 191 15.09 12.79 20.76
CA GLN A 191 14.90 13.93 19.85
C GLN A 191 13.76 13.66 18.86
N GLY A 192 13.64 12.43 18.34
CA GLY A 192 12.52 12.00 17.50
C GLY A 192 11.16 12.04 18.20
N GLN A 193 11.08 11.75 19.50
CA GLN A 193 9.84 11.81 20.28
C GLN A 193 9.36 13.24 20.55
N GLU A 194 10.28 14.19 20.79
CA GLU A 194 9.94 15.61 20.96
C GLU A 194 9.53 16.28 19.64
N VAL A 195 10.15 15.86 18.51
CA VAL A 195 9.78 16.31 17.16
C VAL A 195 8.43 15.72 16.74
N MET A 196 8.15 14.46 17.06
CA MET A 196 6.87 13.79 16.77
C MET A 196 5.68 14.45 17.48
N GLN A 197 5.84 14.90 18.73
CA GLN A 197 4.76 15.63 19.43
C GLN A 197 4.49 17.02 18.83
N ARG A 198 5.51 17.69 18.26
CA ARG A 198 5.32 18.97 17.55
C ARG A 198 4.76 18.77 16.14
N ALA A 199 5.10 17.66 15.48
CA ALA A 199 4.58 17.30 14.17
C ALA A 199 3.10 16.87 14.23
N LEU A 200 2.69 16.13 15.27
CA LEU A 200 1.31 15.69 15.49
C LEU A 200 0.31 16.85 15.70
N ALA A 201 0.77 18.04 16.10
CA ALA A 201 -0.06 19.24 16.21
C ALA A 201 -0.35 19.90 14.84
N ASN A 202 0.43 19.61 13.81
CA ASN A 202 0.32 20.23 12.48
C ASN A 202 -0.26 19.28 11.40
N ILE A 203 -0.27 17.97 11.63
CA ILE A 203 -0.74 16.94 10.67
C ILE A 203 -2.25 16.65 10.86
N ALA A 204 -3.06 17.70 10.89
CA ALA A 204 -4.53 17.57 10.91
C ALA A 204 -5.19 17.93 9.57
N LYS A 205 -4.41 18.21 8.51
CA LYS A 205 -4.96 18.49 7.17
C LYS A 205 -4.03 17.99 6.07
N VAL A 206 -4.69 17.48 5.03
CA VAL A 206 -4.21 17.12 3.69
C VAL A 206 -3.87 15.63 3.50
N HIS A 207 -4.65 15.04 2.59
CA HIS A 207 -4.73 13.63 2.19
C HIS A 207 -4.29 13.47 0.74
N ASP A 208 -3.94 12.22 0.42
CA ASP A 208 -4.17 11.48 -0.83
C ASP A 208 -2.95 11.15 -1.73
N GLU A 209 -2.99 9.96 -2.34
CA GLU A 209 -1.87 9.05 -2.65
C GLU A 209 -1.65 8.72 -4.15
N SER A 210 -0.47 8.14 -4.45
CA SER A 210 -0.13 7.26 -5.59
C SER A 210 -0.43 7.74 -7.02
N SER A 211 -0.35 9.03 -7.22
CA SER A 211 -0.20 9.74 -8.49
C SER A 211 0.93 10.74 -8.31
N ILE A 212 1.58 11.23 -9.38
CA ILE A 212 2.47 12.40 -9.26
C ILE A 212 1.73 13.45 -8.42
N THR A 213 2.17 13.65 -7.18
CA THR A 213 1.39 14.43 -6.23
C THR A 213 1.55 15.90 -6.56
N TYR A 214 0.62 16.73 -6.07
CA TYR A 214 0.79 18.17 -6.20
C TYR A 214 2.12 18.61 -5.57
N ASP A 215 2.47 18.00 -4.43
CA ASP A 215 3.71 18.23 -3.70
C ASP A 215 4.95 17.83 -4.52
N ASP A 216 4.90 16.74 -5.30
CA ASP A 216 6.02 16.34 -6.16
C ASP A 216 6.28 17.36 -7.27
N LEU A 217 5.21 17.85 -7.90
CA LEU A 217 5.29 18.91 -8.92
C LEU A 217 5.75 20.22 -8.30
N GLU A 218 5.29 20.56 -7.11
CA GLU A 218 5.68 21.76 -6.39
C GLU A 218 7.16 21.70 -5.95
N ARG A 219 7.62 20.55 -5.45
CA ARG A 219 9.04 20.29 -5.10
C ARG A 219 9.98 20.25 -6.30
N ALA A 220 9.47 20.02 -7.50
CA ALA A 220 10.26 20.05 -8.73
C ALA A 220 10.18 21.41 -9.46
N THR A 221 9.26 22.30 -9.06
CA THR A 221 9.11 23.62 -9.69
C THR A 221 10.25 24.54 -9.26
N PRO A 222 11.01 25.11 -10.21
CA PRO A 222 12.11 26.02 -9.92
C PRO A 222 11.61 27.39 -9.45
N SER A 223 12.40 28.04 -8.60
CA SER A 223 12.09 29.41 -8.14
C SER A 223 12.57 30.48 -9.13
N LEU A 224 11.90 31.64 -9.11
CA LEU A 224 12.28 32.78 -9.94
C LEU A 224 13.66 33.30 -9.52
N SER A 225 14.59 33.37 -10.48
CA SER A 225 15.96 33.83 -10.24
C SER A 225 15.99 35.32 -9.90
N LYS A 226 16.52 35.69 -8.73
CA LYS A 226 16.66 37.10 -8.29
C LYS A 226 17.72 37.89 -9.06
N VAL A 227 18.76 37.21 -9.55
CA VAL A 227 19.84 37.82 -10.36
C VAL A 227 19.56 37.51 -11.82
N PHE A 228 18.95 38.46 -12.53
CA PHE A 228 18.54 38.32 -13.93
C PHE A 228 18.76 39.65 -14.67
N PHE A 229 19.76 39.72 -15.55
CA PHE A 229 20.16 40.93 -16.26
C PHE A 229 20.35 40.67 -17.76
N GLY A 230 20.03 41.66 -18.60
CA GLY A 230 20.37 41.64 -20.03
C GLY A 230 19.54 40.68 -20.86
N ARG A 231 18.37 40.30 -20.35
CA ARG A 231 17.41 39.42 -21.02
C ARG A 231 16.07 40.10 -21.23
N ASP A 232 15.99 41.40 -20.95
CA ASP A 232 14.76 42.18 -20.98
C ASP A 232 14.14 42.20 -22.39
N GLU A 233 14.96 42.30 -23.44
CA GLU A 233 14.48 42.22 -24.82
C GLU A 233 13.91 40.85 -25.18
N LEU A 234 14.57 39.76 -24.76
CA LEU A 234 14.08 38.39 -24.98
C LEU A 234 12.80 38.12 -24.17
N VAL A 235 12.71 38.64 -22.96
CA VAL A 235 11.47 38.57 -22.16
C VAL A 235 10.37 39.37 -22.86
N ALA A 236 10.64 40.60 -23.31
CA ALA A 236 9.69 41.43 -24.03
C ALA A 236 9.24 40.80 -25.36
N GLU A 237 10.14 40.13 -26.09
CA GLU A 237 9.82 39.36 -27.29
C GLU A 237 8.91 38.17 -26.96
N GLY A 238 9.22 37.41 -25.89
CA GLY A 238 8.39 36.30 -25.43
C GLY A 238 7.00 36.76 -24.99
N VAL A 239 6.92 37.85 -24.24
CA VAL A 239 5.68 38.51 -23.85
C VAL A 239 4.90 38.95 -25.09
N LYS A 240 5.53 39.67 -26.03
CA LYS A 240 4.89 40.11 -27.28
C LYS A 240 4.33 38.94 -28.09
N CYS A 241 5.06 37.83 -28.18
CA CYS A 241 4.59 36.62 -28.84
C CYS A 241 3.33 36.06 -28.19
N LEU A 242 3.28 36.01 -26.86
CA LEU A 242 2.13 35.52 -26.10
C LEU A 242 0.96 36.51 -26.06
N MET A 243 1.19 37.81 -26.22
CA MET A 243 0.13 38.84 -26.21
C MET A 243 -0.66 38.98 -27.52
N GLY A 244 -0.32 38.20 -28.57
CA GLY A 244 -1.11 38.14 -29.80
C GLY A 244 -2.55 37.65 -29.59
N THR A 245 -3.43 37.83 -30.58
CA THR A 245 -4.83 37.38 -30.54
C THR A 245 -4.96 35.87 -30.75
N ASP A 246 -3.99 35.25 -31.43
CA ASP A 246 -4.02 33.84 -31.80
C ASP A 246 -3.22 32.96 -30.83
N GLN A 247 -3.53 31.66 -30.88
CA GLN A 247 -2.77 30.62 -30.22
C GLN A 247 -1.28 30.72 -30.54
N THR A 248 -0.41 30.59 -29.53
CA THR A 248 1.04 30.66 -29.73
C THR A 248 1.76 29.54 -29.00
N PHE A 249 2.63 28.83 -29.73
CA PHE A 249 3.57 27.86 -29.19
C PHE A 249 4.98 28.43 -29.27
N LEU A 250 5.56 28.77 -28.12
CA LEU A 250 6.86 29.41 -27.99
C LEU A 250 7.91 28.39 -27.54
N ALA A 251 8.91 28.13 -28.36
CA ALA A 251 10.05 27.29 -28.01
C ALA A 251 11.25 28.14 -27.61
N ILE A 252 11.73 27.93 -26.38
CA ILE A 252 12.96 28.50 -25.82
C ILE A 252 14.02 27.40 -25.89
N LEU A 253 14.83 27.45 -26.95
CA LEU A 253 15.82 26.43 -27.27
C LEU A 253 17.23 26.92 -26.97
N GLY A 254 18.12 26.00 -26.57
CA GLY A 254 19.54 26.31 -26.41
C GLY A 254 20.31 25.38 -25.48
N ALA A 255 21.58 25.74 -25.29
CA ALA A 255 22.55 25.04 -24.46
C ALA A 255 22.11 24.84 -22.99
N GLY A 256 22.67 23.82 -22.32
CA GLY A 256 22.53 23.66 -20.87
C GLY A 256 23.11 24.86 -20.11
N GLY A 257 22.47 25.32 -19.04
CA GLY A 257 22.96 26.44 -18.22
C GLY A 257 22.84 27.84 -18.84
N ILE A 258 22.25 27.97 -20.05
CA ILE A 258 22.11 29.26 -20.75
C ILE A 258 21.00 30.18 -20.18
N GLY A 259 20.16 29.65 -19.28
CA GLY A 259 19.08 30.38 -18.60
C GLY A 259 17.68 30.22 -19.20
N LYS A 260 17.41 29.14 -19.96
CA LYS A 260 16.09 28.90 -20.61
C LYS A 260 14.93 28.92 -19.61
N THR A 261 15.02 28.13 -18.55
CA THR A 261 14.04 28.06 -17.45
C THR A 261 13.84 29.44 -16.80
N SER A 262 14.93 30.17 -16.55
CA SER A 262 14.85 31.53 -15.99
C SER A 262 14.11 32.49 -16.90
N ILE A 263 14.34 32.44 -18.23
CA ILE A 263 13.62 33.26 -19.21
C ILE A 263 12.13 32.87 -19.23
N ALA A 264 11.80 31.57 -19.28
CA ALA A 264 10.41 31.10 -19.25
C ALA A 264 9.66 31.60 -18.01
N LEU A 265 10.28 31.52 -16.84
CA LEU A 265 9.71 32.03 -15.60
C LEU A 265 9.54 33.56 -15.61
N HIS A 266 10.49 34.32 -16.16
CA HIS A 266 10.36 35.79 -16.26
C HIS A 266 9.30 36.22 -17.26
N VAL A 267 9.16 35.52 -18.39
CA VAL A 267 8.07 35.73 -19.36
C VAL A 267 6.72 35.46 -18.69
N ASN A 268 6.58 34.34 -17.99
CA ASN A 268 5.36 34.02 -17.24
C ASN A 268 5.06 35.03 -16.12
N ASN A 269 6.11 35.59 -15.50
CA ASN A 269 5.96 36.51 -14.38
C ASN A 269 5.73 37.97 -14.80
N ALA A 270 5.85 38.28 -16.10
CA ALA A 270 5.55 39.60 -16.66
C ALA A 270 4.09 39.98 -16.42
N GLN A 271 3.84 41.25 -16.15
CA GLN A 271 2.53 41.73 -15.72
C GLN A 271 1.46 41.46 -16.79
N GLU A 272 1.78 41.69 -18.05
CA GLU A 272 0.86 41.53 -19.18
C GLU A 272 0.46 40.06 -19.38
N VAL A 273 1.42 39.15 -19.25
CA VAL A 273 1.18 37.69 -19.37
C VAL A 273 0.34 37.21 -18.19
N LYS A 274 0.64 37.69 -16.97
CA LYS A 274 -0.18 37.41 -15.79
C LYS A 274 -1.60 37.91 -15.91
N GLU A 275 -1.82 39.07 -16.54
CA GLU A 275 -3.16 39.61 -16.76
C GLU A 275 -3.93 38.79 -17.81
N LYS A 276 -3.28 38.43 -18.93
CA LYS A 276 -3.91 37.63 -20.00
C LYS A 276 -4.24 36.20 -19.59
N TYR A 277 -3.36 35.56 -18.82
CA TYR A 277 -3.50 34.16 -18.40
C TYR A 277 -3.79 34.03 -16.89
N ALA A 278 -4.37 35.07 -16.27
CA ALA A 278 -4.61 35.17 -14.82
C ALA A 278 -5.38 33.97 -14.25
N GLN A 279 -6.29 33.41 -15.05
CA GLN A 279 -7.17 32.31 -14.66
C GLN A 279 -6.53 30.93 -14.85
N ALA A 280 -5.54 30.80 -15.74
CA ALA A 280 -5.06 29.49 -16.20
C ALA A 280 -3.61 29.54 -16.74
N SER A 281 -2.62 29.62 -15.85
CA SER A 281 -1.20 29.45 -16.17
C SER A 281 -0.58 28.34 -15.31
N TYR A 282 -0.01 27.33 -15.96
CA TYR A 282 0.45 26.10 -15.30
C TYR A 282 1.91 25.78 -15.67
N PHE A 283 2.76 25.67 -14.66
CA PHE A 283 4.15 25.25 -14.80
C PHE A 283 4.32 23.76 -14.55
N LEU A 284 4.90 23.03 -15.51
CA LEU A 284 5.19 21.62 -15.45
C LEU A 284 6.71 21.38 -15.53
N PRO A 285 7.33 20.88 -14.45
CA PRO A 285 8.73 20.43 -14.48
C PRO A 285 8.80 19.05 -15.12
N CYS A 286 9.09 18.97 -16.42
CA CYS A 286 9.08 17.70 -17.15
C CYS A 286 10.24 16.77 -16.79
N GLU A 287 11.23 17.22 -16.01
CA GLU A 287 12.31 16.37 -15.50
C GLU A 287 11.79 15.18 -14.69
N VAL A 288 10.67 15.33 -13.96
CA VAL A 288 10.04 14.27 -13.16
C VAL A 288 8.94 13.51 -13.94
N LEU A 289 8.76 13.81 -15.23
CA LEU A 289 7.70 13.26 -16.08
C LEU A 289 8.34 12.52 -17.26
N PRO A 290 8.79 11.27 -17.09
CA PRO A 290 9.69 10.62 -18.04
C PRO A 290 9.02 10.10 -19.32
N ASP A 291 7.69 10.04 -19.39
CA ASP A 291 6.94 9.46 -20.52
C ASP A 291 5.60 10.18 -20.75
N ALA A 292 4.88 9.82 -21.83
CA ALA A 292 3.61 10.47 -22.18
C ALA A 292 2.52 10.29 -21.12
N LYS A 293 2.52 9.15 -20.43
CA LYS A 293 1.55 8.81 -19.38
C LYS A 293 1.76 9.69 -18.14
N SER A 294 3.00 9.84 -17.71
CA SER A 294 3.41 10.69 -16.58
C SER A 294 3.18 12.16 -16.90
N LEU A 295 3.46 12.59 -18.13
CA LEU A 295 3.17 13.94 -18.60
C LEU A 295 1.66 14.26 -18.56
N LEU A 296 0.83 13.33 -19.04
CA LEU A 296 -0.63 13.44 -18.98
C LEU A 296 -1.14 13.52 -17.53
N GLN A 297 -0.57 12.72 -16.62
CA GLN A 297 -0.88 12.78 -15.19
C GLN A 297 -0.52 14.15 -14.59
N GLY A 298 0.70 14.64 -14.84
CA GLY A 298 1.16 15.94 -14.37
C GLY A 298 0.26 17.10 -14.84
N LEU A 299 -0.21 17.05 -16.10
CA LEU A 299 -1.17 18.01 -16.64
C LEU A 299 -2.50 17.96 -15.92
N THR A 300 -3.09 16.77 -15.77
CA THR A 300 -4.38 16.61 -15.08
C THR A 300 -4.32 17.09 -13.63
N ARG A 301 -3.19 16.87 -12.95
CA ARG A 301 -3.01 17.29 -11.56
C ARG A 301 -2.85 18.81 -11.41
N ARG A 302 -2.08 19.46 -12.31
CA ARG A 302 -1.94 20.93 -12.30
C ARG A 302 -3.26 21.65 -12.57
N LEU A 303 -4.12 21.06 -13.39
CA LEU A 303 -5.44 21.59 -13.71
C LEU A 303 -6.50 21.25 -12.64
N ASP A 304 -6.10 20.61 -11.53
CA ASP A 304 -7.00 20.10 -10.49
C ASP A 304 -8.16 19.26 -11.05
N ILE A 305 -7.87 18.51 -12.12
CA ILE A 305 -8.85 17.63 -12.75
C ILE A 305 -8.87 16.36 -11.93
N GLU A 306 -9.95 16.19 -11.16
CA GLU A 306 -10.29 14.91 -10.54
C GLU A 306 -10.57 13.89 -11.65
N VAL A 307 -9.53 13.16 -12.04
CA VAL A 307 -9.69 11.98 -12.89
C VAL A 307 -10.06 10.84 -11.98
N LYS A 308 -11.32 10.41 -12.08
CA LYS A 308 -11.76 9.25 -11.34
C LYS A 308 -11.10 8.03 -11.93
N GLU A 309 -10.68 7.18 -11.03
CA GLU A 309 -10.18 5.86 -11.26
C GLU A 309 -11.08 5.13 -12.31
N GLY A 310 -10.53 4.78 -13.49
CA GLY A 310 -11.23 4.14 -14.64
C GLY A 310 -11.64 5.07 -15.78
N GLU A 311 -11.61 6.40 -15.58
CA GLU A 311 -11.84 7.36 -16.65
C GLU A 311 -10.57 7.56 -17.48
N SER A 312 -10.73 7.68 -18.80
CA SER A 312 -9.62 8.06 -19.68
C SER A 312 -9.16 9.48 -19.31
N GLN A 313 -7.99 9.59 -18.66
CA GLN A 313 -7.33 10.85 -18.31
C GLN A 313 -7.33 11.83 -19.48
N HIS A 314 -7.04 11.29 -20.67
CA HIS A 314 -7.08 12.02 -21.92
C HIS A 314 -8.45 12.64 -22.21
N LYS A 315 -9.56 11.88 -22.11
CA LYS A 315 -10.91 12.40 -22.38
C LYS A 315 -11.35 13.44 -21.34
N LYS A 316 -10.90 13.30 -20.09
CA LYS A 316 -11.20 14.26 -19.02
C LYS A 316 -10.44 15.56 -19.20
N LEU A 317 -9.15 15.47 -19.50
CA LEU A 317 -8.34 16.62 -19.88
C LEU A 317 -8.97 17.34 -21.08
N GLU A 318 -9.31 16.59 -22.13
CA GLU A 318 -9.96 17.13 -23.33
C GLU A 318 -11.30 17.79 -23.02
N GLY A 319 -12.16 17.14 -22.23
CA GLY A 319 -13.45 17.69 -21.81
C GLY A 319 -13.31 18.96 -20.96
N HIS A 320 -12.35 18.99 -20.04
CA HIS A 320 -12.07 20.15 -19.21
C HIS A 320 -11.57 21.33 -20.06
N LEU A 321 -10.64 21.08 -20.98
CA LEU A 321 -10.11 22.10 -21.89
C LEU A 321 -11.18 22.62 -22.86
N ARG A 322 -12.12 21.77 -23.34
CA ARG A 322 -13.25 22.19 -24.18
C ARG A 322 -14.24 23.14 -23.49
N ILE A 323 -14.36 23.05 -22.16
CA ILE A 323 -15.28 23.89 -21.37
C ILE A 323 -14.64 25.25 -21.06
N HIS A 324 -13.32 25.31 -20.95
CA HIS A 324 -12.58 26.55 -20.77
C HIS A 324 -12.68 27.43 -22.02
N THR A 325 -13.23 28.63 -21.84
CA THR A 325 -13.33 29.67 -22.87
C THR A 325 -12.23 30.73 -22.72
N GLU A 326 -11.53 30.75 -21.59
CA GLU A 326 -10.43 31.65 -21.30
C GLU A 326 -9.09 31.13 -21.85
N PRO A 327 -8.10 32.00 -22.12
CA PRO A 327 -6.76 31.60 -22.56
C PRO A 327 -6.03 30.77 -21.50
N VAL A 328 -5.44 29.64 -21.91
CA VAL A 328 -4.65 28.75 -21.03
C VAL A 328 -3.19 28.77 -21.47
N LEU A 329 -2.25 28.86 -20.51
CA LEU A 329 -0.81 28.79 -20.74
C LEU A 329 -0.19 27.58 -20.05
N PHE A 330 0.43 26.67 -20.81
CA PHE A 330 1.28 25.62 -20.26
C PHE A 330 2.76 25.95 -20.43
N ILE A 331 3.53 25.80 -19.37
CA ILE A 331 4.99 25.99 -19.39
C ILE A 331 5.63 24.63 -19.13
N LEU A 332 6.22 24.06 -20.16
CA LEU A 332 6.83 22.74 -20.15
C LEU A 332 8.35 22.89 -20.06
N ASP A 333 8.91 22.65 -18.88
CA ASP A 333 10.34 22.89 -18.60
C ASP A 333 11.16 21.60 -18.60
N ASN A 334 12.37 21.62 -19.16
CA ASN A 334 13.23 20.45 -19.36
C ASN A 334 12.53 19.30 -20.11
N PHE A 335 11.85 19.65 -21.20
CA PHE A 335 11.05 18.69 -21.97
C PHE A 335 11.88 17.63 -22.71
N ASP A 336 13.21 17.73 -22.68
CA ASP A 336 14.12 16.70 -23.18
C ASP A 336 13.82 15.32 -22.56
N THR A 337 13.42 15.27 -21.28
CA THR A 337 13.18 14.01 -20.56
C THR A 337 12.04 13.19 -21.15
N PRO A 338 10.77 13.68 -21.22
CA PRO A 338 9.70 12.92 -21.86
C PRO A 338 9.96 12.67 -23.35
N TRP A 339 10.52 13.67 -24.04
CA TRP A 339 10.73 13.60 -25.49
C TRP A 339 11.70 12.49 -25.91
N ASN A 340 12.80 12.31 -25.18
CA ASN A 340 13.82 11.32 -25.52
C ASN A 340 13.43 9.88 -25.15
N ASN A 341 12.54 9.70 -24.17
CA ASN A 341 12.13 8.39 -23.68
C ASN A 341 10.93 7.82 -24.44
N ASP A 342 9.95 8.65 -24.81
CA ASP A 342 8.66 8.21 -25.36
C ASP A 342 8.17 9.16 -26.47
N GLN A 343 8.98 9.28 -27.53
CA GLN A 343 8.79 10.32 -28.55
C GLN A 343 7.42 10.24 -29.24
N VAL A 344 6.94 9.02 -29.57
CA VAL A 344 5.72 8.82 -30.37
C VAL A 344 4.46 9.22 -29.61
N ASP A 345 4.31 8.76 -28.36
CA ASP A 345 3.10 9.04 -27.58
C ASP A 345 3.12 10.48 -27.03
N VAL A 346 4.30 11.03 -26.72
CA VAL A 346 4.46 12.44 -26.33
C VAL A 346 4.12 13.38 -27.48
N GLU A 347 4.55 13.06 -28.71
CA GLU A 347 4.18 13.81 -29.91
C GLU A 347 2.66 13.82 -30.10
N SER A 348 2.01 12.66 -30.00
CA SER A 348 0.55 12.56 -30.11
C SER A 348 -0.18 13.38 -29.06
N LEU A 349 0.32 13.43 -27.82
CA LEU A 349 -0.29 14.24 -26.75
C LEU A 349 -0.16 15.73 -27.04
N LEU A 350 1.02 16.19 -27.49
CA LEU A 350 1.26 17.59 -27.85
C LEU A 350 0.37 18.05 -29.00
N GLU A 351 0.23 17.24 -30.06
CA GLU A 351 -0.64 17.58 -31.20
C GLU A 351 -2.10 17.77 -30.79
N LYS A 352 -2.58 16.97 -29.85
CA LYS A 352 -3.95 17.08 -29.35
C LYS A 352 -4.15 18.28 -28.44
N LEU A 353 -3.16 18.66 -27.64
CA LEU A 353 -3.19 19.91 -26.89
C LEU A 353 -3.16 21.12 -27.85
N ALA A 354 -2.35 21.02 -28.90
CA ALA A 354 -2.23 22.07 -29.90
C ALA A 354 -3.53 22.31 -30.68
N ALA A 355 -4.41 21.30 -30.81
CA ALA A 355 -5.70 21.43 -31.50
C ALA A 355 -6.71 22.38 -30.80
N PHE A 356 -6.45 22.84 -29.58
CA PHE A 356 -7.32 23.75 -28.83
C PHE A 356 -6.88 25.22 -28.97
N ASN A 357 -7.62 26.02 -29.74
CA ASN A 357 -7.28 27.42 -30.04
C ASN A 357 -7.01 28.32 -28.82
N GLN A 358 -7.54 27.98 -27.64
CA GLN A 358 -7.34 28.70 -26.39
C GLN A 358 -6.02 28.36 -25.66
N ILE A 359 -5.28 27.32 -26.09
CA ILE A 359 -4.08 26.83 -25.40
C ILE A 359 -2.81 27.39 -26.03
N SER A 360 -2.06 28.18 -25.27
CA SER A 360 -0.70 28.58 -25.61
C SER A 360 0.32 27.75 -24.82
N MET A 361 1.50 27.52 -25.38
CA MET A 361 2.55 26.73 -24.72
C MET A 361 3.89 27.44 -24.76
N ILE A 362 4.62 27.44 -23.65
CA ILE A 362 6.05 27.73 -23.59
C ILE A 362 6.78 26.42 -23.34
N LEU A 363 7.84 26.17 -24.11
CA LEU A 363 8.63 24.97 -24.00
C LEU A 363 10.10 25.32 -23.78
N THR A 364 10.77 24.66 -22.84
CA THR A 364 12.24 24.69 -22.74
C THR A 364 12.83 23.30 -23.01
N MET A 365 13.82 23.26 -23.91
CA MET A 365 14.57 22.02 -24.21
C MET A 365 15.93 22.31 -24.85
N ARG A 366 16.79 21.30 -24.93
CA ARG A 366 18.03 21.33 -25.71
C ARG A 366 17.71 21.02 -27.18
N GLY A 367 18.51 21.56 -28.10
CA GLY A 367 18.40 21.27 -29.53
C GLY A 367 18.10 22.48 -30.41
N LEU A 368 17.94 22.22 -31.70
CA LEU A 368 17.76 23.24 -32.75
C LEU A 368 16.31 23.35 -33.23
N ASN A 369 15.46 22.37 -32.95
CA ASN A 369 14.06 22.32 -33.38
C ASN A 369 13.16 21.97 -32.18
N GLY A 370 11.93 22.47 -32.20
CA GLY A 370 10.90 22.03 -31.25
C GLY A 370 10.41 20.61 -31.55
N PRO A 371 9.69 19.99 -30.61
CA PRO A 371 9.18 18.63 -30.73
C PRO A 371 7.98 18.55 -31.69
N GLY A 372 7.94 17.45 -32.44
CA GLY A 372 6.86 17.06 -33.33
C GLY A 372 6.62 17.97 -34.54
N ALA A 373 5.48 17.79 -35.20
CA ALA A 373 5.07 18.56 -36.38
C ALA A 373 4.43 19.94 -36.07
N ILE A 374 4.46 20.40 -34.81
CA ILE A 374 3.86 21.66 -34.37
C ILE A 374 4.74 22.85 -34.83
N GLU A 375 4.10 23.93 -35.31
CA GLU A 375 4.79 25.15 -35.70
C GLU A 375 5.17 25.99 -34.46
N TRP A 376 6.38 25.74 -33.93
CA TRP A 376 6.92 26.48 -32.80
C TRP A 376 7.55 27.81 -33.22
N LYS A 377 7.02 28.92 -32.70
CA LYS A 377 7.71 30.23 -32.73
C LYS A 377 8.94 30.13 -31.83
N ARG A 378 10.10 30.51 -32.34
CA ARG A 378 11.37 30.41 -31.62
C ARG A 378 11.69 31.75 -30.98
N LEU A 379 12.11 31.73 -29.73
CA LEU A 379 12.55 32.93 -29.04
C LEU A 379 14.02 33.23 -29.37
N GLY A 380 14.30 34.40 -29.94
CA GLY A 380 15.64 34.83 -30.34
C GLY A 380 16.17 34.17 -31.64
N SER A 381 17.43 34.44 -31.96
CA SER A 381 18.07 34.00 -33.22
C SER A 381 18.50 32.53 -33.18
N ALA A 382 17.62 31.62 -33.58
CA ALA A 382 17.79 30.14 -33.68
C ALA A 382 18.09 29.37 -32.37
N SER A 383 18.79 29.97 -31.41
CA SER A 383 19.03 29.49 -30.05
C SER A 383 19.19 30.71 -29.14
N ILE A 384 18.86 30.57 -27.85
CA ILE A 384 19.13 31.63 -26.87
C ILE A 384 20.64 31.91 -26.85
N PRO A 385 21.07 33.16 -27.11
CA PRO A 385 22.48 33.51 -27.14
C PRO A 385 23.02 33.56 -25.71
N PRO A 386 24.34 33.49 -25.50
CA PRO A 386 24.95 33.87 -24.23
C PRO A 386 24.63 35.31 -23.82
N LEU A 387 24.96 35.68 -22.58
CA LEU A 387 24.76 37.05 -22.12
C LEU A 387 25.70 38.01 -22.86
N ALA A 388 25.22 39.23 -23.14
CA ALA A 388 26.11 40.31 -23.54
C ALA A 388 27.14 40.57 -22.43
N LEU A 389 28.36 40.95 -22.81
CA LEU A 389 29.50 41.09 -21.89
C LEU A 389 29.20 42.03 -20.71
N GLU A 390 28.49 43.13 -20.96
CA GLU A 390 28.06 44.07 -19.91
C GLU A 390 27.08 43.44 -18.91
N SER A 391 26.12 42.67 -19.41
CA SER A 391 25.13 41.97 -18.59
C SER A 391 25.77 40.82 -17.81
N ALA A 392 26.66 40.06 -18.45
CA ALA A 392 27.48 39.04 -17.82
C ALA A 392 28.34 39.63 -16.68
N ARG A 393 28.88 40.84 -16.87
CA ARG A 393 29.63 41.58 -15.85
C ARG A 393 28.75 41.98 -14.67
N LYS A 394 27.54 42.51 -14.91
CA LYS A 394 26.58 42.82 -13.85
C LYS A 394 26.20 41.58 -13.04
N VAL A 395 25.95 40.44 -13.71
CA VAL A 395 25.69 39.15 -13.06
C VAL A 395 26.88 38.74 -12.19
N PHE A 396 28.10 38.76 -12.74
CA PHE A 396 29.33 38.38 -12.03
C PHE A 396 29.55 39.23 -10.78
N LEU A 397 29.52 40.56 -10.91
CA LEU A 397 29.74 41.49 -9.79
C LEU A 397 28.69 41.33 -8.70
N THR A 398 27.42 41.19 -9.09
CA THR A 398 26.31 40.99 -8.14
C THR A 398 26.48 39.69 -7.36
N ILE A 399 26.87 38.60 -8.03
CA ILE A 399 27.07 37.30 -7.39
C ILE A 399 28.33 37.29 -6.51
N ALA A 400 29.43 37.88 -6.99
CA ALA A 400 30.70 38.01 -6.27
C ALA A 400 30.62 39.01 -5.10
N GLY A 401 29.62 39.90 -5.07
CA GLY A 401 29.49 40.93 -4.04
C GLY A 401 30.52 42.06 -4.19
N MET A 402 30.98 42.31 -5.41
CA MET A 402 31.97 43.33 -5.74
C MET A 402 31.27 44.66 -6.08
N GLY A 403 31.79 45.77 -5.55
CA GLY A 403 31.22 47.11 -5.72
C GLY A 403 31.47 47.73 -7.10
N GLU A 404 30.95 48.95 -7.31
CA GLU A 404 31.04 49.66 -8.61
C GLU A 404 32.48 49.91 -9.09
N LEU A 405 33.45 50.00 -8.18
CA LEU A 405 34.88 50.19 -8.50
C LEU A 405 35.49 49.04 -9.31
N GLU A 406 34.91 47.84 -9.25
CA GLU A 406 35.36 46.65 -10.00
C GLU A 406 34.71 46.55 -11.40
N GLN A 407 33.81 47.47 -11.78
CA GLN A 407 33.12 47.45 -13.08
C GLN A 407 34.07 47.60 -14.29
N GLU A 408 35.25 48.19 -14.09
CA GLU A 408 36.24 48.38 -15.15
C GLU A 408 37.44 47.41 -15.03
N ASN A 409 37.36 46.40 -14.17
CA ASN A 409 38.46 45.45 -13.98
C ASN A 409 38.66 44.60 -15.26
N PRO A 410 39.82 44.69 -15.94
CA PRO A 410 40.08 44.00 -17.20
C PRO A 410 40.14 42.47 -17.03
N ILE A 411 40.45 41.98 -15.82
CA ILE A 411 40.54 40.54 -15.53
C ILE A 411 39.15 39.93 -15.51
N ILE A 412 38.14 40.63 -14.96
CA ILE A 412 36.75 40.18 -15.00
C ILE A 412 36.30 40.02 -16.46
N GLU A 413 36.64 40.97 -17.32
CA GLU A 413 36.32 40.88 -18.74
C GLU A 413 36.96 39.66 -19.42
N GLN A 414 38.23 39.36 -19.10
CA GLN A 414 38.93 38.18 -19.60
C GLN A 414 38.28 36.88 -19.11
N ILE A 415 37.92 36.79 -17.83
CA ILE A 415 37.20 35.64 -17.27
C ILE A 415 35.85 35.46 -17.97
N LEU A 416 35.07 36.52 -18.17
CA LEU A 416 33.76 36.42 -18.82
C LEU A 416 33.84 35.96 -20.28
N LYS A 417 34.87 36.40 -21.02
CA LYS A 417 35.16 35.92 -22.38
C LYS A 417 35.49 34.44 -22.40
N GLU A 418 36.28 33.98 -21.44
CA GLU A 418 36.63 32.56 -21.28
C GLU A 418 35.44 31.67 -20.86
N LEU A 419 34.46 32.24 -20.15
CA LEU A 419 33.23 31.56 -19.74
C LEU A 419 32.13 31.59 -20.82
N ASP A 420 32.45 32.04 -22.03
CA ASP A 420 31.52 32.28 -23.15
C ASP A 420 30.30 33.11 -22.76
N CYS A 421 30.38 33.87 -21.67
CA CYS A 421 29.27 34.58 -21.05
C CYS A 421 28.02 33.70 -20.75
N VAL A 422 28.21 32.41 -20.43
CA VAL A 422 27.13 31.49 -20.05
C VAL A 422 26.72 31.71 -18.58
N PRO A 423 25.44 31.98 -18.26
CA PRO A 423 25.00 32.31 -16.89
C PRO A 423 25.40 31.32 -15.79
N LEU A 424 25.28 30.01 -16.04
CA LEU A 424 25.67 28.99 -15.05
C LEU A 424 27.20 28.99 -14.81
N ALA A 425 28.00 29.07 -15.88
CA ALA A 425 29.45 29.17 -15.79
C ALA A 425 29.89 30.44 -15.02
N ILE A 426 29.30 31.58 -15.35
CA ILE A 426 29.49 32.84 -14.63
C ILE A 426 29.13 32.68 -13.15
N THR A 427 28.00 32.08 -12.83
CA THR A 427 27.55 31.90 -11.44
C THR A 427 28.56 31.09 -10.64
N LEU A 428 29.00 29.95 -11.18
CA LEU A 428 29.98 29.07 -10.51
C LEU A 428 31.29 29.81 -10.24
N ILE A 429 31.85 30.50 -11.24
CA ILE A 429 33.13 31.22 -11.07
C ILE A 429 32.98 32.49 -10.23
N ALA A 430 31.89 33.24 -10.36
CA ALA A 430 31.64 34.43 -9.55
C ALA A 430 31.51 34.10 -8.06
N LYS A 431 30.92 32.94 -7.71
CA LYS A 431 30.92 32.45 -6.33
C LYS A 431 32.32 32.13 -5.82
N ARG A 432 33.22 31.63 -6.68
CA ARG A 432 34.63 31.39 -6.33
C ARG A 432 35.45 32.67 -6.21
N ALA A 433 35.10 33.71 -6.95
CA ALA A 433 35.75 35.02 -6.87
C ALA A 433 35.62 35.69 -5.48
N LYS A 434 34.74 35.18 -4.61
CA LYS A 434 34.65 35.61 -3.20
C LYS A 434 35.83 35.15 -2.34
N SER A 435 36.40 33.99 -2.66
CA SER A 435 37.44 33.34 -1.85
C SER A 435 38.78 33.19 -2.58
N VAL A 436 38.80 33.38 -3.90
CA VAL A 436 40.01 33.26 -4.73
C VAL A 436 40.24 34.54 -5.54
N PRO A 437 41.47 35.11 -5.54
CA PRO A 437 41.81 36.27 -6.37
C PRO A 437 41.54 36.03 -7.86
N LEU A 438 41.10 37.07 -8.56
CA LEU A 438 40.68 37.00 -9.97
C LEU A 438 41.81 36.52 -10.89
N GLU A 439 43.04 36.98 -10.66
CA GLU A 439 44.23 36.58 -11.43
C GLU A 439 44.51 35.08 -11.28
N SER A 440 44.31 34.54 -10.07
CA SER A 440 44.48 33.11 -9.80
C SER A 440 43.39 32.29 -10.47
N LEU A 441 42.13 32.74 -10.43
CA LEU A 441 41.03 32.06 -11.12
C LEU A 441 41.24 32.01 -12.63
N LEU A 442 41.65 33.13 -13.24
CA LEU A 442 41.93 33.18 -14.67
C LEU A 442 43.08 32.24 -15.06
N ARG A 443 44.17 32.21 -14.28
CA ARG A 443 45.29 31.31 -14.53
C ARG A 443 44.88 29.84 -14.41
N MET A 444 44.18 29.48 -13.34
CA MET A 444 43.70 28.10 -13.13
C MET A 444 42.74 27.64 -14.23
N TRP A 445 41.91 28.55 -14.74
CA TRP A 445 41.06 28.29 -15.89
C TRP A 445 41.88 27.97 -17.15
N GLN A 446 42.86 28.80 -17.47
CA GLN A 446 43.73 28.63 -18.65
C GLN A 446 44.56 27.34 -18.57
N ASP A 447 45.09 27.02 -17.39
CA ASP A 447 45.83 25.77 -17.14
C ASP A 447 44.91 24.54 -17.33
N SER A 448 43.67 24.62 -16.83
CA SER A 448 42.65 23.58 -16.97
C SER A 448 42.29 23.31 -18.44
N LYS A 449 42.05 24.38 -19.21
CA LYS A 449 41.72 24.33 -20.64
C LYS A 449 42.84 23.68 -21.45
N THR A 450 44.10 24.01 -21.12
CA THR A 450 45.29 23.48 -21.79
C THR A 450 45.49 21.98 -21.54
N ALA A 451 45.33 21.53 -20.29
CA ALA A 451 45.46 20.12 -19.92
C ALA A 451 44.44 19.21 -20.63
N MET A 452 43.22 19.72 -20.89
CA MET A 452 42.16 18.96 -21.56
C MET A 452 42.37 18.84 -23.07
N LEU A 453 42.87 19.89 -23.74
CA LEU A 453 43.26 19.86 -25.15
C LEU A 453 44.36 18.82 -25.41
N THR A 454 45.27 18.61 -24.45
CA THR A 454 46.30 17.56 -24.53
C THR A 454 45.78 16.13 -24.31
N GLN A 455 44.57 15.95 -23.75
CA GLN A 455 43.96 14.65 -23.48
C GLN A 455 42.97 14.17 -24.57
N GLY A 456 42.80 14.93 -25.66
CA GLY A 456 42.01 14.50 -26.81
C GLY A 456 40.47 14.51 -26.63
N LYS A 457 39.93 15.12 -25.58
CA LYS A 457 38.49 15.43 -25.49
C LYS A 457 38.19 16.59 -26.45
N ALA A 458 37.63 16.29 -27.62
CA ALA A 458 37.39 17.23 -28.71
C ALA A 458 36.44 18.40 -28.34
N ASP A 459 36.60 19.52 -29.04
CA ASP A 459 35.77 20.73 -29.00
C ASP A 459 34.29 20.42 -29.30
N GLY A 460 33.49 20.24 -28.24
CA GLY A 460 32.04 20.22 -28.28
C GLY A 460 31.45 21.55 -27.80
N ARG A 461 30.25 21.91 -28.30
CA ARG A 461 29.55 23.21 -28.11
C ARG A 461 29.17 23.62 -26.66
N LEU A 462 29.72 23.00 -25.60
CA LEU A 462 29.39 23.24 -24.18
C LEU A 462 30.61 23.29 -23.23
N THR A 463 31.83 23.49 -23.75
CA THR A 463 33.08 23.46 -22.98
C THR A 463 33.07 24.35 -21.73
N SER A 464 32.61 25.60 -21.79
CA SER A 464 32.70 26.54 -20.66
C SER A 464 31.91 26.13 -19.41
N VAL A 465 30.77 25.44 -19.51
CA VAL A 465 30.04 24.96 -18.31
C VAL A 465 30.79 23.81 -17.65
N ASP A 466 31.23 22.83 -18.44
CA ASP A 466 31.99 21.68 -17.96
C ASP A 466 33.33 22.12 -17.34
N HIS A 467 34.02 23.09 -17.94
CA HIS A 467 35.25 23.66 -17.40
C HIS A 467 35.00 24.43 -16.09
N SER A 468 33.86 25.11 -15.95
CA SER A 468 33.47 25.82 -14.73
C SER A 468 33.13 24.87 -13.60
N ILE A 469 32.44 23.78 -13.92
CA ILE A 469 32.18 22.71 -12.95
C ILE A 469 33.51 22.08 -12.53
N GLY A 470 34.35 21.66 -13.49
CA GLY A 470 35.66 21.06 -13.22
C GLY A 470 36.63 21.96 -12.44
N LEU A 471 36.69 23.26 -12.73
CA LEU A 471 37.49 24.20 -11.94
C LEU A 471 36.94 24.36 -10.53
N SER A 472 35.61 24.45 -10.39
CA SER A 472 34.96 24.55 -9.09
C SER A 472 35.16 23.30 -8.25
N THR A 473 35.12 22.10 -8.85
CA THR A 473 35.33 20.83 -8.13
C THR A 473 36.78 20.64 -7.70
N ARG A 474 37.79 21.05 -8.50
CA ARG A 474 39.21 20.98 -8.11
C ARG A 474 39.57 21.84 -6.89
N LEU A 475 38.80 22.89 -6.65
CA LEU A 475 38.96 23.77 -5.49
C LEU A 475 38.25 23.25 -4.23
N LEU A 476 37.49 22.16 -4.34
CA LEU A 476 36.90 21.49 -3.20
C LEU A 476 37.96 20.62 -2.51
N ASN A 477 37.80 20.43 -1.21
CA ASN A 477 38.57 19.41 -0.51
C ASN A 477 38.07 18.00 -0.91
N PRO A 478 38.84 16.92 -0.66
CA PRO A 478 38.44 15.57 -1.06
C PRO A 478 37.08 15.14 -0.51
N LEU A 479 36.75 15.56 0.71
CA LEU A 479 35.49 15.28 1.38
C LEU A 479 34.29 15.92 0.66
N GLU A 480 34.42 17.17 0.23
CA GLU A 480 33.38 17.91 -0.49
C GLU A 480 33.15 17.36 -1.91
N VAL A 481 34.23 16.93 -2.59
CA VAL A 481 34.13 16.24 -3.89
C VAL A 481 33.34 14.94 -3.75
N GLU A 482 33.69 14.15 -2.73
CA GLU A 482 33.01 12.89 -2.44
C GLU A 482 31.53 13.11 -2.10
N LEU A 483 31.25 14.10 -1.26
CA LEU A 483 29.88 14.45 -0.87
C LEU A 483 29.03 14.91 -2.06
N LEU A 484 29.60 15.75 -2.93
CA LEU A 484 28.92 16.19 -4.16
C LEU A 484 28.63 15.01 -5.09
N ALA A 485 29.53 14.04 -5.18
CA ALA A 485 29.33 12.83 -5.97
C ALA A 485 28.18 11.98 -5.41
N ILE A 486 28.14 11.76 -4.08
CA ILE A 486 27.08 11.01 -3.40
C ILE A 486 25.71 11.67 -3.61
N ILE A 487 25.59 12.99 -3.43
CA ILE A 487 24.31 13.71 -3.62
C ILE A 487 23.90 13.67 -5.10
N SER A 488 24.85 13.76 -6.04
CA SER A 488 24.57 13.68 -7.48
C SER A 488 24.08 12.30 -7.92
N PHE A 489 24.50 11.25 -7.20
CA PHE A 489 24.08 9.87 -7.46
C PHE A 489 22.63 9.58 -7.06
N LEU A 490 22.09 10.33 -6.09
CA LEU A 490 20.73 10.17 -5.56
C LEU A 490 19.72 11.02 -6.38
N PRO A 491 18.81 10.40 -7.15
CA PRO A 491 17.91 11.14 -8.04
C PRO A 491 17.00 12.16 -7.34
N ASP A 492 16.49 11.81 -6.15
CA ASP A 492 15.63 12.71 -5.37
C ASP A 492 16.43 13.72 -4.54
N GLY A 493 17.76 13.68 -4.65
CA GLY A 493 18.67 14.34 -3.73
C GLY A 493 18.60 13.68 -2.34
N VAL A 494 18.81 14.48 -1.29
CA VAL A 494 18.75 14.01 0.10
C VAL A 494 17.62 14.74 0.84
N PRO A 495 16.42 14.12 0.95
CA PRO A 495 15.35 14.63 1.80
C PRO A 495 15.76 14.68 3.27
N ASP A 496 15.29 15.67 4.03
CA ASP A 496 15.68 15.92 5.43
C ASP A 496 17.19 15.72 5.65
N TRP A 497 17.99 16.43 4.84
CA TRP A 497 19.41 16.16 4.69
C TRP A 497 20.19 16.22 6.01
N VAL A 498 19.76 17.05 6.96
CA VAL A 498 20.41 17.19 8.27
C VAL A 498 20.40 15.85 9.03
N THR A 499 19.25 15.18 9.04
CA THR A 499 19.08 13.89 9.71
C THR A 499 19.61 12.74 8.86
N ASN A 500 19.24 12.70 7.57
CA ASN A 500 19.50 11.54 6.74
C ASN A 500 20.96 11.44 6.31
N LEU A 501 21.62 12.56 6.01
CA LEU A 501 23.02 12.56 5.58
C LEU A 501 23.97 12.14 6.72
N SER A 502 23.69 12.58 7.95
CA SER A 502 24.50 12.23 9.12
C SER A 502 24.37 10.74 9.51
N GLN A 503 23.20 10.14 9.26
CA GLN A 503 23.00 8.70 9.42
C GLN A 503 23.60 7.88 8.26
N MET A 504 23.44 8.36 7.03
CA MET A 504 23.92 7.70 5.81
C MET A 504 25.46 7.66 5.75
N LEU A 505 26.11 8.73 6.21
CA LEU A 505 27.56 8.91 6.19
C LEU A 505 28.12 8.95 7.61
N ALA A 506 27.70 8.00 8.44
CA ALA A 506 28.17 7.86 9.82
C ALA A 506 29.69 7.59 9.86
N GLY A 507 30.48 8.62 10.17
CA GLY A 507 31.95 8.58 10.17
C GLY A 507 32.60 9.75 9.43
N PHE A 508 31.83 10.51 8.67
CA PHE A 508 32.29 11.73 8.03
C PHE A 508 32.22 12.91 9.01
N GLU A 509 33.36 13.51 9.32
CA GLU A 509 33.42 14.70 10.15
C GLU A 509 33.06 15.95 9.34
N ARG A 510 32.43 16.94 9.99
CA ARG A 510 32.17 18.29 9.42
C ARG A 510 31.24 18.31 8.20
N LEU A 511 30.32 17.35 8.07
CA LEU A 511 29.32 17.30 6.98
C LEU A 511 28.56 18.62 6.79
N ASP A 512 28.11 19.26 7.87
CA ASP A 512 27.39 20.54 7.80
C ASP A 512 28.25 21.65 7.17
N GLN A 513 29.56 21.66 7.46
CA GLN A 513 30.47 22.64 6.89
C GLN A 513 30.65 22.39 5.40
N SER A 514 30.89 21.14 5.00
CA SER A 514 31.02 20.74 3.58
C SER A 514 29.75 21.04 2.77
N ILE A 515 28.56 20.77 3.33
CA ILE A 515 27.29 21.12 2.69
C ILE A 515 27.13 22.64 2.53
N ASN A 516 27.44 23.41 3.58
CA ASN A 516 27.39 24.86 3.50
C ASN A 516 28.37 25.39 2.44
N THR A 517 29.56 24.80 2.34
CA THR A 517 30.52 25.10 1.27
C THR A 517 29.94 24.82 -0.12
N LEU A 518 29.31 23.66 -0.32
CA LEU A 518 28.69 23.29 -1.60
C LEU A 518 27.52 24.22 -1.97
N LEU A 519 26.70 24.63 -0.98
CA LEU A 519 25.62 25.60 -1.14
C LEU A 519 26.16 27.00 -1.48
N GLU A 520 27.21 27.43 -0.77
CA GLU A 520 27.87 28.72 -1.00
C GLU A 520 28.40 28.81 -2.42
N TYR A 521 29.00 27.73 -2.91
CA TYR A 521 29.52 27.61 -4.27
C TYR A 521 28.48 27.28 -5.34
N SER A 522 27.19 27.15 -4.96
CA SER A 522 26.07 26.87 -5.87
C SER A 522 26.25 25.58 -6.69
N LEU A 523 26.97 24.60 -6.13
CA LEU A 523 27.08 23.25 -6.68
C LEU A 523 25.88 22.38 -6.30
N VAL A 524 25.28 22.69 -5.15
CA VAL A 524 24.00 22.13 -4.70
C VAL A 524 23.04 23.27 -4.33
N TYR A 525 21.75 22.98 -4.25
CA TYR A 525 20.72 23.91 -3.78
C TYR A 525 19.77 23.21 -2.80
N SER A 526 19.13 23.98 -1.93
CA SER A 526 18.15 23.47 -0.97
C SER A 526 16.73 23.91 -1.34
N GLN A 527 15.79 22.97 -1.32
CA GLN A 527 14.37 23.18 -1.54
C GLN A 527 13.58 22.30 -0.58
N ASN A 528 12.72 22.87 0.27
CA ASN A 528 11.88 22.16 1.23
C ASN A 528 12.63 21.14 2.13
N LEU A 529 13.79 21.53 2.69
CA LEU A 529 14.68 20.68 3.49
C LEU A 529 15.32 19.50 2.72
N THR A 530 15.20 19.46 1.39
CA THR A 530 15.90 18.54 0.51
C THR A 530 17.10 19.24 -0.13
N ILE A 531 18.26 18.59 -0.16
CA ILE A 531 19.41 19.06 -0.95
C ILE A 531 19.42 18.36 -2.30
N LYS A 532 19.58 19.15 -3.38
CA LYS A 532 19.57 18.69 -4.77
C LYS A 532 20.73 19.28 -5.57
N VAL A 533 21.02 18.67 -6.72
CA VAL A 533 22.04 19.11 -7.68
C VAL A 533 21.36 19.49 -8.99
N LEU A 534 21.81 20.56 -9.64
CA LEU A 534 21.29 20.95 -10.96
C LEU A 534 21.68 19.90 -12.01
N ALA A 535 20.77 19.58 -12.94
CA ALA A 535 20.98 18.54 -13.94
C ALA A 535 22.33 18.60 -14.69
N PRO A 536 22.83 19.77 -15.18
CA PRO A 536 24.14 19.84 -15.83
C PRO A 536 25.31 19.50 -14.90
N ILE A 537 25.23 19.90 -13.63
CA ILE A 537 26.25 19.59 -12.61
C ILE A 537 26.19 18.09 -12.31
N ARG A 538 24.99 17.55 -12.10
CA ARG A 538 24.77 16.12 -11.85
C ARG A 538 25.32 15.27 -13.00
N GLU A 539 25.01 15.62 -14.26
CA GLU A 539 25.52 14.96 -15.46
C GLU A 539 27.06 14.98 -15.50
N TYR A 540 27.68 16.16 -15.34
CA TYR A 540 29.14 16.30 -15.35
C TYR A 540 29.78 15.47 -14.23
N ILE A 541 29.27 15.60 -12.99
CA ILE A 541 29.79 14.87 -11.83
C ILE A 541 29.62 13.37 -12.04
N CYS A 542 28.46 12.87 -12.47
CA CYS A 542 28.29 11.44 -12.72
C CYS A 542 29.17 10.90 -13.87
N MET A 543 29.61 11.75 -14.81
CA MET A 543 30.56 11.38 -15.87
C MET A 543 32.03 11.41 -15.41
N ASP A 544 32.38 12.32 -14.49
CA ASP A 544 33.76 12.59 -14.03
C ASP A 544 34.08 11.92 -12.67
N SER A 545 33.05 11.57 -11.88
CA SER A 545 33.22 11.21 -10.46
C SER A 545 33.64 9.79 -10.22
N SER A 546 34.67 9.70 -9.38
CA SER A 546 35.14 8.61 -8.55
C SER A 546 34.24 8.40 -7.31
N ILE A 547 32.94 8.06 -7.48
CA ILE A 547 32.27 7.40 -6.36
C ILE A 547 33.06 6.12 -6.09
N ASP A 548 33.49 5.90 -4.85
CA ASP A 548 34.04 4.61 -4.50
C ASP A 548 32.86 3.66 -4.37
N ILE A 549 32.51 3.03 -5.49
CA ILE A 549 31.41 2.08 -5.61
C ILE A 549 31.53 0.97 -4.55
N THR A 550 32.76 0.64 -4.13
CA THR A 550 33.04 -0.43 -3.16
C THR A 550 32.91 0.00 -1.70
N ARG A 551 32.96 1.30 -1.40
CA ARG A 551 32.83 1.86 -0.05
C ARG A 551 31.53 2.63 0.16
N ASP A 552 31.16 3.51 -0.76
CA ASP A 552 30.11 4.51 -0.57
C ASP A 552 28.72 3.92 -0.80
N ILE A 553 28.53 3.10 -1.84
CA ILE A 553 27.22 2.48 -2.13
C ILE A 553 26.80 1.52 -1.00
N PRO A 554 27.66 0.66 -0.42
CA PRO A 554 27.28 -0.15 0.74
C PRO A 554 26.86 0.65 1.99
N LEU A 555 27.44 1.83 2.23
CA LEU A 555 27.04 2.70 3.35
C LEU A 555 25.65 3.30 3.11
N ILE A 556 25.42 3.80 1.90
CA ILE A 556 24.12 4.33 1.46
C ILE A 556 23.06 3.23 1.52
N GLU A 557 23.37 2.04 1.01
CA GLU A 557 22.50 0.86 1.07
C GLU A 557 22.16 0.49 2.51
N SER A 558 23.15 0.43 3.41
CA SER A 558 22.93 0.11 4.82
C SER A 558 21.94 1.08 5.47
N PHE A 559 22.02 2.36 5.13
CA PHE A 559 21.05 3.36 5.58
C PHE A 559 19.64 3.08 5.05
N TYR A 560 19.47 2.83 3.75
CA TYR A 560 18.15 2.57 3.18
C TYR A 560 17.56 1.23 3.62
N ILE A 561 18.37 0.19 3.84
CA ILE A 561 17.91 -1.06 4.44
C ILE A 561 17.50 -0.82 5.89
N LEU A 562 18.30 -0.10 6.68
CA LEU A 562 17.93 0.23 8.05
C LEU A 562 16.65 1.06 8.12
N LEU A 563 16.47 1.99 7.18
CA LEU A 563 15.25 2.77 7.02
C LEU A 563 14.07 1.83 6.72
N LEU A 564 14.19 0.95 5.73
CA LEU A 564 13.17 -0.05 5.40
C LEU A 564 12.87 -0.95 6.62
N THR A 565 13.89 -1.45 7.32
CA THR A 565 13.73 -2.32 8.49
C THR A 565 13.10 -1.58 9.68
N ALA A 566 13.47 -0.32 9.93
CA ALA A 566 12.84 0.51 10.96
C ALA A 566 11.35 0.78 10.65
N LEU A 567 11.01 0.80 9.36
CA LEU A 567 9.65 0.96 8.87
C LEU A 567 8.88 -0.36 8.79
N SER A 568 9.56 -1.52 8.84
CA SER A 568 8.93 -2.85 8.87
C SER A 568 8.09 -3.05 10.13
N GLY A 569 6.97 -3.76 9.98
CA GLY A 569 5.98 -3.99 11.04
C GLY A 569 4.67 -3.22 10.84
N PRO A 570 3.61 -3.57 11.58
CA PRO A 570 2.30 -3.00 11.34
C PRO A 570 2.18 -1.66 12.04
N LEU A 571 2.05 -0.56 11.30
CA LEU A 571 1.39 0.68 11.74
C LEU A 571 1.31 1.70 10.60
N ARG A 572 0.12 2.31 10.56
CA ARG A 572 -0.38 3.37 9.70
C ARG A 572 0.58 4.55 9.47
N GLY A 573 0.57 5.16 8.28
CA GLY A 573 1.22 6.45 8.00
C GLY A 573 2.72 6.43 7.67
N ARG A 574 3.37 5.25 7.65
CA ARG A 574 4.79 5.09 7.29
C ARG A 574 5.05 5.04 5.77
N GLN A 575 4.02 4.76 4.97
CA GLN A 575 4.12 4.79 3.50
C GLN A 575 4.54 6.16 2.97
N ASN A 576 3.99 7.24 3.54
CA ASN A 576 4.32 8.62 3.20
C ASN A 576 5.79 8.98 3.54
N GLN A 577 6.50 8.14 4.31
CA GLN A 577 7.93 8.33 4.62
C GLN A 577 8.84 7.64 3.59
N ILE A 578 8.35 6.60 2.91
CA ILE A 578 9.11 5.89 1.85
C ILE A 578 8.94 6.58 0.50
N GLU A 579 7.75 7.10 0.21
CA GLU A 579 7.42 7.73 -1.07
C GLU A 579 8.42 8.81 -1.51
N PRO A 580 8.89 9.74 -0.64
CA PRO A 580 9.88 10.75 -1.01
C PRO A 580 11.30 10.22 -1.28
N GLN A 581 11.56 8.94 -0.96
CA GLN A 581 12.86 8.29 -1.06
C GLN A 581 12.83 7.12 -2.07
N LEU A 582 11.71 6.94 -2.77
CA LEU A 582 11.49 5.75 -3.59
C LEU A 582 12.46 5.67 -4.76
N MET A 583 12.77 6.78 -5.45
CA MET A 583 13.71 6.75 -6.58
C MET A 583 15.14 6.56 -6.08
N ASN A 584 15.47 7.08 -4.90
CA ASN A 584 16.74 6.78 -4.22
C ASN A 584 16.86 5.27 -3.93
N ILE A 585 15.88 4.66 -3.25
CA ILE A 585 15.85 3.22 -2.94
C ILE A 585 15.96 2.39 -4.24
N THR A 586 15.17 2.75 -5.25
CA THR A 586 15.17 2.10 -6.57
C THR A 586 16.55 2.16 -7.22
N LYS A 587 17.16 3.36 -7.27
CA LYS A 587 18.48 3.57 -7.85
C LYS A 587 19.55 2.73 -7.15
N ILE A 588 19.53 2.67 -5.83
CA ILE A 588 20.51 1.92 -5.03
C ILE A 588 20.35 0.42 -5.25
N LEU A 589 19.13 -0.11 -5.17
CA LEU A 589 18.87 -1.53 -5.38
C LEU A 589 19.26 -1.97 -6.79
N ILE A 590 18.97 -1.15 -7.82
CA ILE A 590 19.36 -1.44 -9.21
C ILE A 590 20.88 -1.39 -9.37
N GLU A 591 21.57 -0.38 -8.86
CA GLU A 591 23.03 -0.26 -9.00
C GLU A 591 23.77 -1.38 -8.25
N GLN A 592 23.24 -1.86 -7.13
CA GLN A 592 23.83 -2.97 -6.39
C GLN A 592 23.74 -4.33 -7.11
N THR A 593 22.80 -4.50 -8.04
CA THR A 593 22.76 -5.70 -8.90
C THR A 593 24.06 -5.92 -9.67
N LYS A 594 24.85 -4.86 -9.89
CA LYS A 594 26.12 -4.90 -10.62
C LYS A 594 27.31 -5.34 -9.75
N TYR A 595 27.24 -5.25 -8.41
CA TYR A 595 28.44 -5.29 -7.55
C TYR A 595 28.38 -6.22 -6.31
N SER A 596 27.25 -6.39 -5.61
CA SER A 596 27.20 -7.28 -4.42
C SER A 596 25.79 -7.79 -4.06
N PRO A 597 25.31 -8.90 -4.66
CA PRO A 597 23.89 -9.18 -4.59
C PRO A 597 23.55 -10.55 -4.00
N LYS A 598 23.21 -10.67 -2.70
CA LYS A 598 22.54 -11.90 -2.19
C LYS A 598 21.49 -11.65 -1.13
N LYS A 599 21.89 -11.25 0.08
CA LYS A 599 20.99 -11.27 1.26
C LYS A 599 20.12 -10.03 1.38
N HIS A 600 20.70 -8.86 1.13
CA HIS A 600 20.05 -7.57 1.29
C HIS A 600 18.91 -7.33 0.30
N HIS A 601 19.03 -7.81 -0.94
CA HIS A 601 17.95 -7.73 -1.94
C HIS A 601 16.73 -8.53 -1.50
N VAL A 602 16.92 -9.76 -1.00
CA VAL A 602 15.81 -10.58 -0.50
C VAL A 602 15.17 -9.93 0.73
N GLU A 603 15.96 -9.39 1.65
CA GLU A 603 15.47 -8.67 2.84
C GLU A 603 14.70 -7.40 2.47
N ALA A 604 15.23 -6.55 1.59
CA ALA A 604 14.56 -5.37 1.10
C ALA A 604 13.25 -5.71 0.37
N MET A 605 13.24 -6.76 -0.46
CA MET A 605 12.02 -7.21 -1.16
C MET A 605 10.99 -7.80 -0.20
N ASN A 606 11.41 -8.51 0.85
CA ASN A 606 10.51 -8.97 1.91
C ASN A 606 9.82 -7.78 2.60
N ILE A 607 10.57 -6.72 2.88
CA ILE A 607 10.04 -5.52 3.51
C ILE A 607 9.11 -4.77 2.55
N LEU A 608 9.51 -4.59 1.28
CA LEU A 608 8.69 -3.92 0.27
C LEU A 608 7.39 -4.66 -0.04
N LEU A 609 7.31 -5.96 0.24
CA LEU A 609 6.07 -6.73 0.14
C LEU A 609 4.98 -6.21 1.09
N ASP A 610 5.33 -5.59 2.21
CA ASP A 610 4.38 -4.99 3.15
C ASP A 610 3.82 -3.65 2.65
N PHE A 611 4.40 -3.07 1.59
CA PHE A 611 4.05 -1.76 1.04
C PHE A 611 3.30 -1.90 -0.29
N THR A 612 2.04 -2.32 -0.22
CA THR A 612 1.11 -2.54 -1.35
C THR A 612 1.06 -1.41 -2.39
N LYS A 613 1.09 -0.14 -1.96
CA LYS A 613 1.09 1.01 -2.91
C LYS A 613 2.32 1.06 -3.81
N LEU A 614 3.43 0.51 -3.34
CA LEU A 614 4.70 0.52 -4.06
C LEU A 614 4.83 -0.68 -5.00
N TYR A 615 3.85 -1.60 -5.03
CA TYR A 615 3.92 -2.81 -5.87
C TYR A 615 4.24 -2.53 -7.34
N PRO A 616 3.68 -1.50 -8.01
CA PRO A 616 4.06 -1.20 -9.39
C PRO A 616 5.57 -1.00 -9.55
N THR A 617 6.19 -0.17 -8.71
CA THR A 617 7.63 0.10 -8.73
C THR A 617 8.45 -1.10 -8.26
N THR A 618 8.00 -1.79 -7.19
CA THR A 618 8.70 -2.95 -6.62
C THR A 618 8.75 -4.12 -7.61
N VAL A 619 7.71 -4.32 -8.43
CA VAL A 619 7.70 -5.35 -9.48
C VAL A 619 8.78 -5.09 -10.53
N ASP A 620 8.99 -3.84 -10.94
CA ASP A 620 10.03 -3.46 -11.91
C ASP A 620 11.43 -3.66 -11.32
N ILE A 621 11.62 -3.32 -10.04
CA ILE A 621 12.86 -3.58 -9.30
C ILE A 621 13.14 -5.09 -9.25
N LEU A 622 12.12 -5.90 -8.93
CA LEU A 622 12.25 -7.35 -8.89
C LEU A 622 12.63 -7.93 -10.25
N GLU A 623 12.02 -7.45 -11.33
CA GLU A 623 12.35 -7.90 -12.68
C GLU A 623 13.80 -7.58 -13.04
N ASN A 624 14.27 -6.38 -12.70
CA ASN A 624 15.66 -5.99 -12.89
C ASN A 624 16.62 -6.90 -12.09
N ILE A 625 16.34 -7.13 -10.80
CA ILE A 625 17.12 -8.02 -9.94
C ILE A 625 17.16 -9.45 -10.52
N LEU A 626 16.02 -10.00 -10.92
CA LEU A 626 15.92 -11.37 -11.44
C LEU A 626 16.70 -11.55 -12.76
N ASN A 627 16.72 -10.52 -13.61
CA ASN A 627 17.40 -10.54 -14.91
C ASN A 627 18.91 -10.31 -14.81
N ASN A 628 19.35 -9.40 -13.93
CA ASN A 628 20.73 -8.93 -13.91
C ASN A 628 21.60 -9.59 -12.83
N CYS A 629 21.01 -10.16 -11.78
CA CYS A 629 21.76 -10.81 -10.71
C CYS A 629 21.97 -12.31 -11.01
N SER A 630 23.11 -12.65 -11.60
CA SER A 630 23.51 -14.04 -11.90
C SER A 630 23.91 -14.85 -10.66
N GLU A 631 24.19 -14.18 -9.55
CA GLU A 631 24.76 -14.76 -8.33
C GLU A 631 23.73 -15.20 -7.26
N LEU A 632 22.43 -15.00 -7.54
CA LEU A 632 21.33 -15.44 -6.68
C LEU A 632 21.31 -16.96 -6.55
N GLY A 633 21.19 -17.45 -5.32
CA GLY A 633 20.92 -18.88 -5.09
C GLY A 633 19.59 -19.29 -5.72
N GLU A 634 19.49 -20.55 -6.15
CA GLU A 634 18.26 -21.09 -6.75
C GLU A 634 17.03 -20.87 -5.85
N GLN A 635 17.19 -21.03 -4.53
CA GLN A 635 16.13 -20.83 -3.54
C GLN A 635 15.68 -19.36 -3.45
N ASP A 636 16.62 -18.42 -3.40
CA ASP A 636 16.33 -16.98 -3.31
C ASP A 636 15.69 -16.48 -4.60
N ARG A 637 16.16 -16.95 -5.76
CA ARG A 637 15.55 -16.63 -7.06
C ARG A 637 14.10 -17.11 -7.12
N VAL A 638 13.83 -18.35 -6.72
CA VAL A 638 12.47 -18.90 -6.70
C VAL A 638 11.59 -18.12 -5.72
N LEU A 639 12.11 -17.75 -4.55
CA LEU A 639 11.39 -16.93 -3.56
C LEU A 639 10.99 -15.56 -4.13
N LEU A 640 11.94 -14.84 -4.76
CA LEU A 640 11.68 -13.55 -5.39
C LEU A 640 10.67 -13.65 -6.54
N GLN A 641 10.71 -14.73 -7.32
CA GLN A 641 9.70 -14.99 -8.36
C GLN A 641 8.31 -15.21 -7.77
N PHE A 642 8.20 -15.90 -6.62
CA PHE A 642 6.92 -16.01 -5.90
C PHE A 642 6.43 -14.66 -5.37
N HIS A 643 7.31 -13.78 -4.86
CA HIS A 643 6.92 -12.41 -4.48
C HIS A 643 6.44 -11.60 -5.68
N ARG A 644 7.12 -11.70 -6.83
CA ARG A 644 6.69 -11.06 -8.07
C ARG A 644 5.31 -11.56 -8.50
N LEU A 645 5.09 -12.88 -8.48
CA LEU A 645 3.80 -13.49 -8.83
C LEU A 645 2.69 -13.04 -7.86
N TYR A 646 2.98 -12.94 -6.57
CA TYR A 646 2.06 -12.41 -5.57
C TYR A 646 1.66 -10.96 -5.87
N MET A 647 2.64 -10.07 -6.12
CA MET A 647 2.38 -8.66 -6.39
C MET A 647 1.62 -8.45 -7.71
N LEU A 648 2.02 -9.14 -8.77
CA LEU A 648 1.32 -9.11 -10.06
C LEU A 648 -0.15 -9.56 -9.91
N ARG A 649 -0.39 -10.61 -9.13
CA ARG A 649 -1.74 -11.09 -8.81
C ARG A 649 -2.52 -10.08 -7.99
N TRP A 650 -1.90 -9.46 -6.99
CA TRP A 650 -2.53 -8.42 -6.17
C TRP A 650 -2.96 -7.22 -7.03
N MET A 651 -2.14 -6.84 -7.99
CA MET A 651 -2.44 -5.78 -8.97
C MET A 651 -3.38 -6.22 -10.10
N ALA A 652 -3.90 -7.46 -10.07
CA ALA A 652 -4.73 -8.04 -11.13
C ALA A 652 -4.09 -8.04 -12.54
N LYS A 653 -2.75 -8.13 -12.64
CA LYS A 653 -2.00 -8.24 -13.91
C LYS A 653 -1.94 -9.70 -14.39
N TRP A 654 -3.10 -10.27 -14.73
CA TRP A 654 -3.26 -11.71 -14.97
C TRP A 654 -2.37 -12.28 -16.08
N GLN A 655 -2.17 -11.54 -17.18
CA GLN A 655 -1.32 -11.98 -18.30
C GLN A 655 0.16 -12.08 -17.90
N GLU A 656 0.62 -11.15 -17.07
CA GLU A 656 2.00 -11.14 -16.54
C GLU A 656 2.19 -12.28 -15.53
N VAL A 657 1.15 -12.59 -14.72
CA VAL A 657 1.15 -13.76 -13.81
C VAL A 657 1.33 -15.06 -14.59
N GLU A 658 0.59 -15.26 -15.69
CA GLU A 658 0.72 -16.47 -16.51
C GLU A 658 2.10 -16.58 -17.15
N THR A 659 2.62 -15.46 -17.67
CA THR A 659 3.95 -15.41 -18.29
C THR A 659 5.05 -15.71 -17.27
N GLU A 660 4.96 -15.14 -16.07
CA GLU A 660 5.92 -15.39 -14.99
C GLU A 660 5.85 -16.85 -14.52
N ALA A 661 4.64 -17.40 -14.32
CA ALA A 661 4.48 -18.80 -13.95
C ALA A 661 5.06 -19.75 -14.99
N GLN A 662 4.90 -19.46 -16.29
CA GLN A 662 5.53 -20.23 -17.38
C GLN A 662 7.06 -20.14 -17.34
N ARG A 663 7.62 -18.95 -17.13
CA ARG A 663 9.08 -18.76 -16.95
C ARG A 663 9.60 -19.55 -15.75
N MET A 664 8.92 -19.48 -14.61
CA MET A 664 9.25 -20.27 -13.42
C MET A 664 9.23 -21.76 -13.74
N MET A 665 8.22 -22.24 -14.47
CA MET A 665 8.05 -23.65 -14.78
C MET A 665 9.20 -24.23 -15.62
N ILE A 666 9.78 -23.43 -16.53
CA ILE A 666 10.99 -23.77 -17.28
C ILE A 666 12.19 -23.85 -16.34
N ASN A 667 12.34 -22.87 -15.44
CA ASN A 667 13.47 -22.81 -14.50
C ASN A 667 13.46 -23.95 -13.48
N VAL A 668 12.28 -24.40 -13.05
CA VAL A 668 12.10 -25.43 -12.01
C VAL A 668 11.80 -26.81 -12.58
N GLN A 669 12.00 -27.04 -13.88
CA GLN A 669 11.60 -28.28 -14.57
C GLN A 669 12.20 -29.55 -13.93
N ASN A 670 13.37 -29.44 -13.28
CA ASN A 670 14.03 -30.55 -12.60
C ASN A 670 13.64 -30.69 -11.11
N ASN A 671 12.83 -29.79 -10.56
CA ASN A 671 12.42 -29.77 -9.17
C ASN A 671 10.90 -29.88 -9.04
N VAL A 672 10.41 -31.11 -8.93
CA VAL A 672 8.98 -31.45 -8.83
C VAL A 672 8.29 -30.69 -7.69
N ARG A 673 9.00 -30.41 -6.57
CA ARG A 673 8.45 -29.67 -5.43
C ARG A 673 8.11 -28.21 -5.80
N TYR A 674 9.00 -27.52 -6.51
CA TYR A 674 8.73 -26.15 -6.95
C TYR A 674 7.74 -26.12 -8.11
N SER A 675 7.80 -27.10 -9.03
CA SER A 675 6.82 -27.26 -10.10
C SER A 675 5.39 -27.37 -9.54
N ALA A 676 5.19 -28.19 -8.52
CA ALA A 676 3.89 -28.37 -7.87
C ALA A 676 3.39 -27.08 -7.19
N LYS A 677 4.29 -26.33 -6.54
CA LYS A 677 3.95 -25.02 -5.94
C LYS A 677 3.55 -23.99 -7.01
N VAL A 678 4.29 -23.88 -8.11
CA VAL A 678 3.96 -22.98 -9.23
C VAL A 678 2.59 -23.33 -9.81
N LEU A 679 2.29 -24.61 -10.01
CA LEU A 679 0.96 -25.06 -10.48
C LEU A 679 -0.15 -24.70 -9.50
N LYS A 680 0.09 -24.84 -8.19
CA LYS A 680 -0.88 -24.42 -7.16
C LYS A 680 -1.16 -22.91 -7.23
N GLU A 681 -0.12 -22.08 -7.34
CA GLU A 681 -0.27 -20.62 -7.45
C GLU A 681 -0.96 -20.20 -8.76
N LEU A 682 -0.66 -20.89 -9.87
CA LEU A 682 -1.34 -20.67 -11.15
C LEU A 682 -2.81 -21.09 -11.08
N GLY A 683 -3.10 -22.24 -10.46
CA GLY A 683 -4.46 -22.69 -10.18
C GLY A 683 -5.25 -21.68 -9.35
N TYR A 684 -4.61 -21.10 -8.33
CA TYR A 684 -5.21 -20.03 -7.52
C TYR A 684 -5.47 -18.76 -8.34
N SER A 685 -4.58 -18.42 -9.26
CA SER A 685 -4.75 -17.27 -10.15
C SER A 685 -5.93 -17.46 -11.11
N TYR A 686 -6.13 -18.67 -11.66
CA TYR A 686 -7.32 -19.00 -12.45
C TYR A 686 -8.60 -19.03 -11.62
N TYR A 687 -8.52 -19.52 -10.40
CA TYR A 687 -9.64 -19.49 -9.45
C TYR A 687 -10.13 -18.05 -9.18
N LEU A 688 -9.21 -17.09 -8.96
CA LEU A 688 -9.59 -15.68 -8.76
C LEU A 688 -10.24 -15.05 -10.00
N GLN A 689 -9.92 -15.55 -11.20
CA GLN A 689 -10.54 -15.14 -12.46
C GLN A 689 -11.85 -15.89 -12.77
N ALA A 690 -12.34 -16.75 -11.86
CA ALA A 690 -13.46 -17.65 -12.09
C ALA A 690 -13.28 -18.66 -13.25
N ARG A 691 -12.04 -18.90 -13.69
CA ARG A 691 -11.67 -19.90 -14.71
C ARG A 691 -11.50 -21.28 -14.06
N TYR A 692 -12.60 -21.83 -13.56
CA TYR A 692 -12.58 -22.99 -12.68
C TYR A 692 -12.07 -24.28 -13.34
N ASP A 693 -12.35 -24.52 -14.63
CA ASP A 693 -11.89 -25.73 -15.31
C ASP A 693 -10.36 -25.77 -15.44
N GLU A 694 -9.75 -24.62 -15.75
CA GLU A 694 -8.29 -24.48 -15.81
C GLU A 694 -7.68 -24.57 -14.41
N ALA A 695 -8.29 -23.95 -13.41
CA ALA A 695 -7.87 -24.06 -12.02
C ALA A 695 -7.88 -25.53 -11.54
N SER A 696 -8.98 -26.24 -11.81
CA SER A 696 -9.13 -27.67 -11.50
C SER A 696 -8.03 -28.51 -12.13
N GLY A 697 -7.74 -28.27 -13.41
CA GLY A 697 -6.65 -28.93 -14.13
C GLY A 697 -5.29 -28.69 -13.46
N LYS A 698 -4.96 -27.45 -13.10
CA LYS A 698 -3.68 -27.13 -12.43
C LYS A 698 -3.58 -27.73 -11.03
N TYR A 699 -4.63 -27.65 -10.22
CA TYR A 699 -4.65 -28.26 -8.88
C TYR A 699 -4.53 -29.78 -8.92
N THR A 700 -5.16 -30.44 -9.90
CA THR A 700 -5.07 -31.89 -10.06
C THR A 700 -3.65 -32.32 -10.40
N VAL A 701 -2.98 -31.64 -11.34
CA VAL A 701 -1.58 -31.93 -11.67
C VAL A 701 -0.65 -31.63 -10.48
N ALA A 702 -0.84 -30.50 -9.79
CA ALA A 702 -0.07 -30.16 -8.60
C ALA A 702 -0.21 -31.24 -7.51
N LYS A 703 -1.44 -31.70 -7.26
CA LYS A 703 -1.75 -32.78 -6.32
C LYS A 703 -0.98 -34.06 -6.67
N THR A 704 -1.03 -34.51 -7.93
CA THR A 704 -0.29 -35.71 -8.37
C THR A 704 1.21 -35.56 -8.19
N GLN A 705 1.77 -34.38 -8.44
CA GLN A 705 3.19 -34.11 -8.19
C GLN A 705 3.53 -34.14 -6.69
N PHE A 706 2.68 -33.58 -5.83
CA PHE A 706 2.86 -33.68 -4.37
C PHE A 706 2.76 -35.13 -3.87
N GLU A 707 1.86 -35.94 -4.44
CA GLU A 707 1.76 -37.38 -4.16
C GLU A 707 3.06 -38.12 -4.53
N GLN A 708 3.64 -37.82 -5.69
CA GLN A 708 4.89 -38.44 -6.17
C GLN A 708 6.09 -38.18 -5.24
N ILE A 709 6.16 -36.99 -4.64
CA ILE A 709 7.24 -36.62 -3.71
C ILE A 709 6.91 -36.94 -2.24
N GLY A 710 5.73 -37.53 -1.97
CA GLY A 710 5.27 -37.87 -0.63
C GLY A 710 4.89 -36.66 0.26
N ASP A 711 4.67 -35.48 -0.32
CA ASP A 711 4.28 -34.28 0.41
C ASP A 711 2.77 -34.28 0.72
N GLN A 712 2.41 -35.00 1.79
CA GLN A 712 1.02 -35.18 2.21
C GLN A 712 0.31 -33.86 2.54
N ARG A 713 1.06 -32.84 3.00
CA ARG A 713 0.52 -31.50 3.24
C ARG A 713 0.15 -30.82 1.93
N GLY A 714 1.03 -30.83 0.93
CA GLY A 714 0.74 -30.29 -0.40
C GLY A 714 -0.46 -30.97 -1.08
N VAL A 715 -0.63 -32.29 -0.88
CA VAL A 715 -1.81 -33.02 -1.36
C VAL A 715 -3.11 -32.51 -0.71
N ALA A 716 -3.10 -32.35 0.61
CA ALA A 716 -4.26 -31.84 1.36
C ALA A 716 -4.59 -30.39 0.98
N GLU A 717 -3.58 -29.53 0.80
CA GLU A 717 -3.75 -28.14 0.32
C GLU A 717 -4.39 -28.07 -1.08
N CYS A 718 -4.01 -28.97 -2.00
CA CYS A 718 -4.65 -29.06 -3.32
C CYS A 718 -6.12 -29.54 -3.22
N MET A 719 -6.42 -30.51 -2.36
CA MET A 719 -7.80 -30.95 -2.11
C MET A 719 -8.65 -29.82 -1.52
N GLU A 720 -8.10 -29.06 -0.58
CA GLU A 720 -8.75 -27.89 0.02
C GLU A 720 -9.03 -26.80 -1.03
N SER A 721 -8.08 -26.56 -1.93
CA SER A 721 -8.24 -25.62 -3.05
C SER A 721 -9.30 -26.07 -4.06
N LEU A 722 -9.37 -27.37 -4.37
CA LEU A 722 -10.44 -27.96 -5.19
C LEU A 722 -11.80 -27.84 -4.50
N GLY A 723 -11.85 -28.06 -3.18
CA GLY A 723 -13.07 -27.86 -2.38
C GLY A 723 -13.57 -26.42 -2.41
N LYS A 724 -12.67 -25.43 -2.24
CA LYS A 724 -12.99 -23.99 -2.40
C LYS A 724 -13.54 -23.66 -3.78
N MET A 725 -12.94 -24.21 -4.83
CA MET A 725 -13.41 -24.02 -6.20
C MET A 725 -14.82 -24.58 -6.40
N LEU A 726 -15.09 -25.79 -5.93
CA LEU A 726 -16.43 -26.39 -6.00
C LEU A 726 -17.47 -25.58 -5.20
N LEU A 727 -17.07 -25.01 -4.06
CA LEU A 727 -17.88 -24.09 -3.27
C LEU A 727 -18.26 -22.84 -4.10
N MET A 728 -17.31 -22.24 -4.82
CA MET A 728 -17.59 -21.09 -5.69
C MET A 728 -18.45 -21.44 -6.91
N GLN A 729 -18.47 -22.70 -7.34
CA GLN A 729 -19.40 -23.23 -8.34
C GLN A 729 -20.78 -23.61 -7.75
N GLU A 730 -21.01 -23.35 -6.46
CA GLU A 730 -22.24 -23.70 -5.72
C GLU A 730 -22.53 -25.21 -5.66
N LYS A 731 -21.51 -26.06 -5.94
CA LYS A 731 -21.58 -27.51 -5.81
C LYS A 731 -21.32 -27.94 -4.37
N TYR A 732 -22.21 -27.52 -3.46
CA TYR A 732 -22.00 -27.63 -2.01
C TYR A 732 -21.72 -29.06 -1.52
N ASN A 733 -22.40 -30.07 -2.07
CA ASN A 733 -22.22 -31.47 -1.66
C ASN A 733 -20.83 -32.01 -2.05
N GLU A 734 -20.42 -31.79 -3.30
CA GLU A 734 -19.09 -32.18 -3.79
C GLU A 734 -17.98 -31.42 -3.06
N ALA A 735 -18.21 -30.12 -2.81
CA ALA A 735 -17.29 -29.28 -2.05
C ALA A 735 -17.11 -29.80 -0.61
N ALA A 736 -18.21 -30.14 0.08
CA ALA A 736 -18.17 -30.69 1.43
C ALA A 736 -17.45 -32.03 1.48
N GLU A 737 -17.68 -32.92 0.50
CA GLU A 737 -16.97 -34.20 0.42
C GLU A 737 -15.46 -34.00 0.23
N MET A 738 -15.06 -33.10 -0.68
CA MET A 738 -13.65 -32.79 -0.94
C MET A 738 -12.96 -32.15 0.28
N LEU A 739 -13.63 -31.22 0.95
CA LEU A 739 -13.11 -30.55 2.15
C LEU A 739 -13.01 -31.50 3.35
N ASN A 740 -13.94 -32.45 3.50
CA ASN A 740 -13.82 -33.49 4.52
C ASN A 740 -12.63 -34.42 4.24
N LYS A 741 -12.41 -34.83 2.98
CA LYS A 741 -11.22 -35.59 2.58
C LYS A 741 -9.92 -34.83 2.89
N ALA A 742 -9.88 -33.53 2.60
CA ALA A 742 -8.75 -32.67 2.92
C ALA A 742 -8.52 -32.58 4.44
N LYS A 743 -9.60 -32.37 5.20
CA LYS A 743 -9.58 -32.33 6.68
C LYS A 743 -9.04 -33.61 7.28
N ASP A 744 -9.54 -34.78 6.86
CA ASP A 744 -9.08 -36.08 7.34
C ASP A 744 -7.59 -36.29 7.04
N GLN A 745 -7.11 -35.76 5.92
CA GLN A 745 -5.69 -35.82 5.56
C GLN A 745 -4.84 -34.92 6.46
N PHE A 746 -5.30 -33.69 6.75
CA PHE A 746 -4.64 -32.79 7.69
C PHE A 746 -4.63 -33.36 9.13
N GLU A 747 -5.71 -34.02 9.56
CA GLU A 747 -5.78 -34.72 10.86
C GLU A 747 -4.74 -35.84 10.95
N LYS A 748 -4.57 -36.66 9.89
CA LYS A 748 -3.56 -37.73 9.86
C LYS A 748 -2.13 -37.21 10.01
N ILE A 749 -1.84 -36.03 9.47
CA ILE A 749 -0.51 -35.41 9.61
C ILE A 749 -0.40 -34.46 10.81
N SER A 750 -1.43 -34.44 11.68
CA SER A 750 -1.50 -33.58 12.87
C SER A 750 -1.33 -32.07 12.57
N ASP A 751 -1.81 -31.63 11.41
CA ASP A 751 -1.76 -30.23 10.97
C ASP A 751 -3.04 -29.50 11.39
N LEU A 752 -3.07 -29.05 12.65
CA LEU A 752 -4.23 -28.36 13.24
C LEU A 752 -4.64 -27.12 12.44
N TRP A 753 -3.68 -26.42 11.84
CA TRP A 753 -3.93 -25.26 10.99
C TRP A 753 -4.73 -25.63 9.74
N GLY A 754 -4.33 -26.70 9.04
CA GLY A 754 -5.06 -27.21 7.88
C GLY A 754 -6.47 -27.72 8.23
N VAL A 755 -6.62 -28.36 9.39
CA VAL A 755 -7.94 -28.78 9.92
C VAL A 755 -8.84 -27.57 10.17
N ALA A 756 -8.32 -26.54 10.82
CA ALA A 756 -9.05 -25.31 11.11
C ALA A 756 -9.51 -24.59 9.83
N GLN A 757 -8.67 -24.56 8.79
CA GLN A 757 -9.06 -24.01 7.49
C GLN A 757 -10.19 -24.81 6.83
N CYS A 758 -10.11 -26.14 6.83
CA CYS A 758 -11.17 -26.97 6.28
C CYS A 758 -12.49 -26.77 7.04
N LEU A 759 -12.45 -26.66 8.38
CA LEU A 759 -13.61 -26.36 9.22
C LEU A 759 -14.23 -25.00 8.88
N GLN A 760 -13.42 -23.96 8.65
CA GLN A 760 -13.93 -22.66 8.19
C GLN A 760 -14.64 -22.79 6.83
N ARG A 761 -14.08 -23.52 5.86
CA ARG A 761 -14.70 -23.69 4.53
C ARG A 761 -15.98 -24.51 4.57
N LEU A 762 -16.04 -25.53 5.42
CA LEU A 762 -17.28 -26.26 5.67
C LEU A 762 -18.32 -25.38 6.37
N ALA A 763 -17.89 -24.48 7.26
CA ALA A 763 -18.78 -23.48 7.83
C ALA A 763 -19.29 -22.48 6.78
N ASP A 764 -18.46 -22.06 5.82
CA ASP A 764 -18.86 -21.23 4.69
C ASP A 764 -19.95 -21.94 3.86
N ILE A 765 -19.83 -23.25 3.62
CA ILE A 765 -20.90 -24.06 2.96
C ILE A 765 -22.20 -24.01 3.76
N ASN A 766 -22.14 -24.30 5.07
CA ASN A 766 -23.34 -24.27 5.92
C ASN A 766 -23.96 -22.87 5.99
N TYR A 767 -23.13 -21.82 6.01
CA TYR A 767 -23.59 -20.43 5.93
C TYR A 767 -24.33 -20.16 4.62
N MET A 768 -23.79 -20.58 3.48
CA MET A 768 -24.43 -20.40 2.17
C MET A 768 -25.73 -21.20 2.03
N GLN A 769 -25.85 -22.35 2.71
CA GLN A 769 -27.08 -23.16 2.79
C GLN A 769 -28.10 -22.62 3.81
N GLY A 770 -27.83 -21.50 4.49
CA GLY A 770 -28.70 -20.93 5.52
C GLY A 770 -28.68 -21.67 6.86
N LYS A 771 -27.81 -22.67 7.03
CA LYS A 771 -27.62 -23.44 8.27
C LYS A 771 -26.67 -22.71 9.23
N TYR A 772 -27.09 -21.51 9.64
CA TYR A 772 -26.22 -20.59 10.39
C TYR A 772 -25.78 -21.13 11.76
N SER A 773 -26.60 -21.94 12.43
CA SER A 773 -26.25 -22.53 13.73
C SER A 773 -25.11 -23.55 13.60
N GLU A 774 -25.20 -24.45 12.62
CA GLU A 774 -24.14 -25.41 12.31
C GLU A 774 -22.86 -24.70 11.86
N ALA A 775 -22.99 -23.64 11.05
CA ALA A 775 -21.84 -22.82 10.66
C ALA A 775 -21.14 -22.19 11.88
N ALA A 776 -21.90 -21.65 12.85
CA ALA A 776 -21.32 -21.07 14.06
C ALA A 776 -20.57 -22.09 14.92
N GLU A 777 -21.09 -23.32 15.05
CA GLU A 777 -20.41 -24.41 15.75
C GLU A 777 -19.08 -24.78 15.07
N MET A 778 -19.08 -24.89 13.74
CA MET A 778 -17.87 -25.20 12.97
C MET A 778 -16.82 -24.08 13.06
N VAL A 779 -17.21 -22.81 12.99
CA VAL A 779 -16.28 -21.69 13.18
C VAL A 779 -15.72 -21.65 14.60
N ASN A 780 -16.52 -21.94 15.63
CA ASN A 780 -16.02 -22.03 17.02
C ASN A 780 -15.01 -23.17 17.22
N ARG A 781 -15.23 -24.30 16.56
CA ARG A 781 -14.24 -25.39 16.53
C ARG A 781 -12.97 -24.94 15.83
N ALA A 782 -13.07 -24.36 14.64
CA ALA A 782 -11.92 -23.83 13.90
C ALA A 782 -11.13 -22.80 14.73
N LYS A 783 -11.83 -21.91 15.46
CA LYS A 783 -11.21 -20.95 16.38
C LYS A 783 -10.38 -21.65 17.44
N THR A 784 -10.92 -22.68 18.09
CA THR A 784 -10.21 -23.46 19.11
C THR A 784 -8.94 -24.09 18.54
N GLU A 785 -9.01 -24.66 17.33
CA GLU A 785 -7.85 -25.25 16.65
C GLU A 785 -6.78 -24.19 16.33
N PHE A 786 -7.16 -23.00 15.85
CA PHE A 786 -6.23 -21.90 15.61
C PHE A 786 -5.57 -21.41 16.93
N GLU A 787 -6.34 -21.29 18.01
CA GLU A 787 -5.81 -20.92 19.33
C GLU A 787 -4.83 -21.95 19.87
N GLN A 788 -5.11 -23.25 19.69
CA GLN A 788 -4.19 -24.33 20.08
C GLN A 788 -2.90 -24.33 19.25
N ASN A 789 -2.98 -23.90 17.98
CA ASN A 789 -1.83 -23.76 17.10
C ASN A 789 -1.08 -22.42 17.25
N GLU A 790 -1.42 -21.60 18.27
CA GLU A 790 -0.90 -20.24 18.48
C GLU A 790 -1.07 -19.29 17.27
N ASP A 791 -2.00 -19.60 16.35
CA ASP A 791 -2.34 -18.74 15.21
C ASP A 791 -3.41 -17.72 15.63
N GLN A 792 -2.95 -16.63 16.23
CA GLN A 792 -3.82 -15.56 16.68
C GLN A 792 -4.63 -14.98 15.50
N LEU A 793 -4.02 -14.81 14.32
CA LEU A 793 -4.68 -14.23 13.16
C LEU A 793 -5.87 -15.10 12.70
N GLY A 794 -5.67 -16.41 12.59
CA GLY A 794 -6.73 -17.37 12.25
C GLY A 794 -7.88 -17.35 13.27
N ALA A 795 -7.55 -17.24 14.56
CA ALA A 795 -8.56 -17.13 15.63
C ALA A 795 -9.38 -15.83 15.54
N VAL A 796 -8.74 -14.69 15.25
CA VAL A 796 -9.45 -13.41 15.06
C VAL A 796 -10.35 -13.45 13.82
N GLN A 797 -9.89 -14.06 12.73
CA GLN A 797 -10.71 -14.26 11.53
C GLN A 797 -11.96 -15.10 11.82
N CYS A 798 -11.87 -16.10 12.70
CA CYS A 798 -13.04 -16.83 13.17
C CYS A 798 -14.03 -15.91 13.93
N LEU A 799 -13.55 -15.01 14.79
CA LEU A 799 -14.43 -14.03 15.47
C LEU A 799 -15.16 -13.13 14.46
N GLN A 800 -14.45 -12.67 13.42
CA GLN A 800 -15.06 -11.90 12.34
C GLN A 800 -16.15 -12.71 11.60
N SER A 801 -15.90 -13.98 11.31
CA SER A 801 -16.86 -14.88 10.69
C SER A 801 -18.08 -15.15 11.58
N LEU A 802 -17.89 -15.37 12.89
CA LEU A 802 -18.99 -15.46 13.85
C LEU A 802 -19.86 -14.20 13.86
N GLY A 803 -19.23 -13.03 13.80
CA GLY A 803 -19.93 -11.75 13.66
C GLY A 803 -20.86 -11.71 12.44
N LYS A 804 -20.38 -12.17 11.27
CA LYS A 804 -21.20 -12.27 10.05
C LYS A 804 -22.31 -13.31 10.17
N ILE A 805 -22.04 -14.45 10.82
CA ILE A 805 -23.05 -15.51 11.04
C ILE A 805 -24.16 -15.00 11.96
N TYR A 806 -23.83 -14.37 13.08
CA TYR A 806 -24.82 -13.79 14.00
C TYR A 806 -25.63 -12.66 13.35
N GLN A 807 -25.01 -11.87 12.47
CA GLN A 807 -25.74 -10.88 11.67
C GLN A 807 -26.83 -11.55 10.82
N MET A 808 -26.55 -12.67 10.16
CA MET A 808 -27.55 -13.39 9.36
C MET A 808 -28.64 -14.06 10.19
N GLN A 809 -28.33 -14.42 11.45
CA GLN A 809 -29.33 -14.90 12.41
C GLN A 809 -30.21 -13.79 13.00
N GLY A 810 -29.97 -12.52 12.66
CA GLY A 810 -30.66 -11.37 13.28
C GLY A 810 -30.17 -11.04 14.70
N LYS A 811 -29.14 -11.73 15.19
CA LYS A 811 -28.50 -11.51 16.51
C LYS A 811 -27.51 -10.36 16.45
N TYR A 812 -28.01 -9.15 16.22
CA TYR A 812 -27.17 -7.98 15.93
C TYR A 812 -26.29 -7.54 17.10
N SER A 813 -26.72 -7.77 18.35
CA SER A 813 -25.93 -7.49 19.56
C SER A 813 -24.69 -8.37 19.62
N GLU A 814 -24.87 -9.68 19.50
CA GLU A 814 -23.80 -10.67 19.53
C GLU A 814 -22.88 -10.51 18.33
N ALA A 815 -23.43 -10.18 17.16
CA ALA A 815 -22.65 -9.84 15.97
C ALA A 815 -21.72 -8.65 16.20
N ALA A 816 -22.25 -7.57 16.79
CA ALA A 816 -21.45 -6.38 17.12
C ALA A 816 -20.39 -6.66 18.18
N GLU A 817 -20.68 -7.50 19.17
CA GLU A 817 -19.71 -7.92 20.19
C GLU A 817 -18.54 -8.69 19.55
N MET A 818 -18.83 -9.70 18.72
CA MET A 818 -17.78 -10.48 18.06
C MET A 818 -16.93 -9.64 17.12
N LEU A 819 -17.55 -8.71 16.36
CA LEU A 819 -16.83 -7.81 15.46
C LEU A 819 -15.98 -6.77 16.22
N ASN A 820 -16.44 -6.27 17.36
CA ASN A 820 -15.63 -5.37 18.20
C ASN A 820 -14.42 -6.10 18.78
N ARG A 821 -14.61 -7.31 19.30
CA ARG A 821 -13.49 -8.14 19.77
C ARG A 821 -12.50 -8.42 18.64
N ALA A 822 -13.01 -8.83 17.47
CA ALA A 822 -12.18 -9.05 16.30
C ALA A 822 -11.42 -7.78 15.87
N LYS A 823 -12.08 -6.62 15.89
CA LYS A 823 -11.47 -5.32 15.59
C LYS A 823 -10.31 -5.04 16.55
N ASP A 824 -10.52 -5.15 17.86
CA ASP A 824 -9.52 -4.81 18.86
C ASP A 824 -8.33 -5.78 18.83
N GLU A 825 -8.58 -7.08 18.58
CA GLU A 825 -7.50 -8.06 18.37
C GLU A 825 -6.76 -7.82 17.04
N PHE A 826 -7.46 -7.47 15.95
CA PHE A 826 -6.79 -7.05 14.70
C PHE A 826 -5.97 -5.78 14.88
N GLU A 827 -6.41 -4.82 15.70
CA GLU A 827 -5.63 -3.63 16.06
C GLU A 827 -4.35 -4.00 16.82
N GLN A 828 -4.42 -4.96 17.75
CA GLN A 828 -3.24 -5.46 18.49
C GLN A 828 -2.25 -6.21 17.61
N ILE A 829 -2.74 -7.02 16.66
CA ILE A 829 -1.91 -7.72 15.66
C ILE A 829 -1.41 -6.74 14.60
N GLY A 830 -2.03 -5.57 14.49
CA GLY A 830 -1.71 -4.55 13.50
C GLY A 830 -2.23 -4.88 12.09
N ASN A 831 -3.24 -5.75 11.98
CA ASN A 831 -3.92 -6.07 10.73
C ASN A 831 -5.00 -5.04 10.42
N TRP A 832 -4.60 -3.88 9.89
CA TRP A 832 -5.49 -2.76 9.58
C TRP A 832 -6.57 -3.09 8.54
N ARG A 833 -6.29 -4.02 7.61
CA ARG A 833 -7.29 -4.54 6.69
C ARG A 833 -8.43 -5.23 7.45
N GLY A 834 -8.08 -6.08 8.42
CA GLY A 834 -9.03 -6.74 9.32
C GLY A 834 -9.86 -5.73 10.13
N VAL A 835 -9.22 -4.70 10.68
CA VAL A 835 -9.88 -3.59 11.40
C VAL A 835 -10.92 -2.91 10.53
N ALA A 836 -10.53 -2.50 9.32
CA ALA A 836 -11.43 -1.80 8.41
C ALA A 836 -12.58 -2.71 7.93
N GLN A 837 -12.32 -4.00 7.71
CA GLN A 837 -13.37 -4.97 7.39
C GLN A 837 -14.36 -5.16 8.56
N CYS A 838 -13.89 -5.19 9.80
CA CYS A 838 -14.76 -5.22 10.99
C CYS A 838 -15.64 -3.96 11.05
N LEU A 839 -15.05 -2.77 10.87
CA LEU A 839 -15.78 -1.50 10.82
C LEU A 839 -16.85 -1.49 9.71
N ARG A 840 -16.51 -2.02 8.52
CA ARG A 840 -17.47 -2.15 7.41
C ARG A 840 -18.61 -3.10 7.75
N SER A 841 -18.32 -4.25 8.35
CA SER A 841 -19.34 -5.20 8.81
C SER A 841 -20.25 -4.59 9.89
N MET A 842 -19.68 -3.85 10.85
CA MET A 842 -20.46 -3.12 11.85
C MET A 842 -21.34 -2.02 11.23
N GLY A 843 -20.80 -1.25 10.28
CA GLY A 843 -21.58 -0.27 9.52
C GLY A 843 -22.75 -0.92 8.76
N ASN A 844 -22.54 -2.11 8.21
CA ASN A 844 -23.60 -2.89 7.57
C ASN A 844 -24.67 -3.40 8.56
N ILE A 845 -24.29 -3.78 9.79
CA ILE A 845 -25.25 -4.11 10.85
C ILE A 845 -26.09 -2.87 11.20
N LYS A 846 -25.45 -1.72 11.39
CA LYS A 846 -26.15 -0.44 11.67
C LYS A 846 -27.10 -0.04 10.54
N ARG A 847 -26.70 -0.28 9.28
CA ARG A 847 -27.56 -0.08 8.09
C ARG A 847 -28.84 -0.93 8.17
N VAL A 848 -28.72 -2.22 8.51
CA VAL A 848 -29.89 -3.12 8.63
C VAL A 848 -30.78 -2.71 9.82
N GLN A 849 -30.21 -2.17 10.89
CA GLN A 849 -30.95 -1.58 12.01
C GLN A 849 -31.56 -0.20 11.70
N ALA A 850 -31.49 0.28 10.45
CA ALA A 850 -31.89 1.63 10.03
C ALA A 850 -31.18 2.80 10.76
N LYS A 851 -30.06 2.53 11.44
CA LYS A 851 -29.19 3.54 12.09
C LYS A 851 -28.21 4.12 11.08
N TYR A 852 -28.75 4.81 10.08
CA TYR A 852 -28.00 5.22 8.89
C TYR A 852 -26.84 6.19 9.16
N THR A 853 -26.97 7.09 10.14
CA THR A 853 -25.90 8.06 10.48
C THR A 853 -24.67 7.36 11.03
N GLU A 854 -24.84 6.49 12.03
CA GLU A 854 -23.77 5.65 12.60
C GLU A 854 -23.15 4.74 11.52
N ALA A 855 -23.98 4.18 10.63
CA ALA A 855 -23.51 3.34 9.53
C ALA A 855 -22.59 4.10 8.56
N ILE A 856 -22.97 5.32 8.17
CA ILE A 856 -22.17 6.17 7.28
C ILE A 856 -20.83 6.54 7.94
N GLU A 857 -20.84 6.90 9.23
CA GLU A 857 -19.60 7.22 9.96
C GLU A 857 -18.63 6.02 9.99
N MET A 858 -19.12 4.84 10.35
CA MET A 858 -18.30 3.61 10.38
C MET A 858 -17.77 3.24 8.99
N LEU A 859 -18.60 3.34 7.96
CA LEU A 859 -18.20 3.04 6.58
C LEU A 859 -17.18 4.05 6.04
N ASN A 860 -17.30 5.33 6.35
CA ASN A 860 -16.30 6.34 5.96
C ASN A 860 -14.97 6.12 6.69
N ARG A 861 -14.99 5.73 7.97
CA ARG A 861 -13.77 5.36 8.69
C ARG A 861 -13.09 4.12 8.09
N ALA A 862 -13.88 3.09 7.77
CA ALA A 862 -13.38 1.90 7.08
C ALA A 862 -12.80 2.25 5.70
N LYS A 863 -13.53 3.06 4.92
CA LYS A 863 -13.10 3.55 3.61
C LYS A 863 -11.76 4.27 3.70
N TYR A 864 -11.62 5.23 4.61
CA TYR A 864 -10.38 5.97 4.82
C TYR A 864 -9.20 5.08 5.22
N GLN A 865 -9.45 4.07 6.07
CA GLN A 865 -8.41 3.09 6.41
C GLN A 865 -8.01 2.20 5.23
N LEU A 866 -8.95 1.86 4.35
CA LEU A 866 -8.70 1.03 3.17
C LEU A 866 -7.99 1.81 2.07
N GLU A 867 -8.33 3.09 1.88
CA GLU A 867 -7.59 4.04 1.02
C GLU A 867 -6.13 4.11 1.50
N ASP A 868 -5.92 4.38 2.79
CA ASP A 868 -4.59 4.54 3.39
C ASP A 868 -3.67 3.30 3.29
N ILE A 869 -4.23 2.10 3.07
CA ILE A 869 -3.43 0.88 2.83
C ILE A 869 -3.44 0.44 1.36
N GLY A 870 -4.08 1.20 0.47
CA GLY A 870 -4.22 0.88 -0.96
C GLY A 870 -5.16 -0.29 -1.29
N ASP A 871 -6.08 -0.68 -0.39
CA ASP A 871 -7.05 -1.75 -0.66
C ASP A 871 -8.27 -1.24 -1.46
N GLN A 872 -8.07 -1.04 -2.76
CA GLN A 872 -9.09 -0.53 -3.69
C GLN A 872 -10.37 -1.36 -3.69
N LEU A 873 -10.27 -2.69 -3.55
CA LEU A 873 -11.43 -3.57 -3.43
C LEU A 873 -12.26 -3.22 -2.20
N GLY A 874 -11.60 -3.03 -1.05
CA GLY A 874 -12.24 -2.63 0.19
C GLY A 874 -12.92 -1.25 0.09
N VAL A 875 -12.27 -0.29 -0.58
CA VAL A 875 -12.81 1.05 -0.84
C VAL A 875 -14.09 0.96 -1.68
N ALA A 876 -14.06 0.23 -2.79
CA ALA A 876 -15.22 0.02 -3.66
C ALA A 876 -16.39 -0.64 -2.91
N GLN A 877 -16.13 -1.62 -2.04
CA GLN A 877 -17.14 -2.25 -1.19
C GLN A 877 -17.76 -1.28 -0.16
N CYS A 878 -16.97 -0.36 0.41
CA CYS A 878 -17.49 0.67 1.30
C CYS A 878 -18.39 1.66 0.55
N LEU A 879 -17.96 2.11 -0.64
CA LEU A 879 -18.74 3.00 -1.50
C LEU A 879 -20.06 2.35 -1.95
N GLN A 880 -20.05 1.06 -2.28
CA GLN A 880 -21.26 0.31 -2.59
C GLN A 880 -22.23 0.30 -1.39
N SER A 881 -21.70 0.04 -0.19
CA SER A 881 -22.50 -0.01 1.04
C SER A 881 -23.09 1.36 1.40
N LEU A 882 -22.35 2.45 1.16
CA LEU A 882 -22.83 3.83 1.29
C LEU A 882 -23.92 4.14 0.26
N GLY A 883 -23.76 3.68 -0.98
CA GLY A 883 -24.78 3.77 -2.02
C GLY A 883 -26.08 3.07 -1.63
N ASP A 884 -25.98 1.87 -1.06
CA ASP A 884 -27.12 1.13 -0.52
C ASP A 884 -27.82 1.88 0.61
N ILE A 885 -27.08 2.52 1.53
CA ILE A 885 -27.67 3.34 2.60
C ILE A 885 -28.45 4.51 2.00
N HIS A 886 -27.86 5.26 1.08
CA HIS A 886 -28.54 6.40 0.45
C HIS A 886 -29.77 5.97 -0.31
N ARG A 887 -29.75 4.80 -0.97
CA ARG A 887 -30.92 4.22 -1.62
C ARG A 887 -32.03 3.91 -0.62
N MET A 888 -31.71 3.29 0.52
CA MET A 888 -32.69 2.99 1.58
C MET A 888 -33.28 4.27 2.20
N GLN A 889 -32.52 5.37 2.22
CA GLN A 889 -33.00 6.70 2.61
C GLN A 889 -33.77 7.43 1.50
N ALA A 890 -34.02 6.80 0.35
CA ALA A 890 -34.60 7.41 -0.85
C ALA A 890 -33.81 8.63 -1.41
N LYS A 891 -32.54 8.78 -1.02
CA LYS A 891 -31.59 9.78 -1.56
C LYS A 891 -30.93 9.24 -2.83
N TYR A 892 -31.74 9.10 -3.87
CA TYR A 892 -31.33 8.37 -5.07
C TYR A 892 -30.17 9.04 -5.83
N SER A 893 -30.06 10.37 -5.82
CA SER A 893 -28.94 11.10 -6.45
C SER A 893 -27.59 10.73 -5.84
N GLU A 894 -27.52 10.71 -4.51
CA GLU A 894 -26.34 10.38 -3.74
C GLU A 894 -26.03 8.88 -3.84
N ALA A 895 -27.06 8.04 -3.85
CA ALA A 895 -26.91 6.60 -4.09
C ALA A 895 -26.26 6.31 -5.44
N VAL A 896 -26.75 6.93 -6.52
CA VAL A 896 -26.19 6.80 -7.87
C VAL A 896 -24.75 7.31 -7.90
N LYS A 897 -24.45 8.43 -7.23
CA LYS A 897 -23.07 8.95 -7.13
C LYS A 897 -22.13 7.93 -6.49
N MET A 898 -22.49 7.38 -5.33
CA MET A 898 -21.65 6.40 -4.62
C MET A 898 -21.52 5.07 -5.38
N LEU A 899 -22.61 4.57 -5.97
CA LEU A 899 -22.60 3.33 -6.75
C LEU A 899 -21.78 3.46 -8.03
N ASN A 900 -21.78 4.62 -8.70
CA ASN A 900 -20.91 4.84 -9.86
C ASN A 900 -19.42 4.89 -9.46
N LEU A 901 -19.08 5.47 -8.30
CA LEU A 901 -17.71 5.41 -7.79
C LEU A 901 -17.29 3.97 -7.47
N ALA A 902 -18.17 3.20 -6.81
CA ALA A 902 -17.93 1.78 -6.53
C ALA A 902 -17.77 0.96 -7.82
N LYS A 903 -18.66 1.17 -8.79
CA LYS A 903 -18.65 0.54 -10.11
C LYS A 903 -17.31 0.77 -10.82
N ASN A 904 -16.86 2.02 -10.88
CA ASN A 904 -15.59 2.38 -11.49
C ASN A 904 -14.40 1.68 -10.78
N GLY A 905 -14.37 1.71 -9.44
CA GLY A 905 -13.34 1.00 -8.68
C GLY A 905 -13.34 -0.50 -8.95
N PHE A 906 -14.52 -1.14 -9.04
CA PHE A 906 -14.63 -2.55 -9.42
C PHE A 906 -14.19 -2.83 -10.87
N GLU A 907 -14.47 -1.92 -11.82
CA GLU A 907 -14.02 -2.03 -13.22
C GLU A 907 -12.49 -2.02 -13.32
N GLN A 908 -11.81 -1.15 -12.57
CA GLN A 908 -10.34 -1.05 -12.62
C GLN A 908 -9.62 -2.25 -12.03
N ILE A 909 -10.10 -2.76 -10.90
CA ILE A 909 -9.56 -3.99 -10.31
C ILE A 909 -10.08 -5.25 -11.03
N GLN A 910 -10.81 -5.07 -12.13
CA GLN A 910 -11.42 -6.13 -12.95
C GLN A 910 -12.30 -7.11 -12.15
N SER A 911 -12.92 -6.62 -11.07
CA SER A 911 -13.83 -7.41 -10.24
C SER A 911 -15.23 -7.43 -10.85
N GLN A 912 -15.48 -8.42 -11.71
CA GLN A 912 -16.75 -8.56 -12.42
C GLN A 912 -17.95 -8.71 -11.45
N SER A 913 -17.75 -9.40 -10.32
CA SER A 913 -18.81 -9.60 -9.32
C SER A 913 -19.28 -8.28 -8.68
N GLY A 914 -18.33 -7.42 -8.28
CA GLY A 914 -18.66 -6.10 -7.72
C GLY A 914 -19.31 -5.18 -8.74
N LEU A 915 -18.82 -5.21 -9.98
CA LEU A 915 -19.41 -4.49 -11.12
C LEU A 915 -20.85 -4.91 -11.37
N ALA A 916 -21.11 -6.21 -11.50
CA ALA A 916 -22.44 -6.77 -11.74
C ALA A 916 -23.42 -6.37 -10.63
N GLN A 917 -22.98 -6.39 -9.37
CA GLN A 917 -23.81 -6.00 -8.24
C GLN A 917 -24.10 -4.49 -8.21
N CYS A 918 -23.16 -3.63 -8.58
CA CYS A 918 -23.40 -2.19 -8.72
C CYS A 918 -24.40 -1.91 -9.85
N LEU A 919 -24.25 -2.55 -11.00
CA LEU A 919 -25.19 -2.43 -12.13
C LEU A 919 -26.61 -2.86 -11.75
N LYS A 920 -26.75 -4.01 -11.06
CA LYS A 920 -28.04 -4.46 -10.53
C LYS A 920 -28.67 -3.41 -9.61
N THR A 921 -27.89 -2.87 -8.67
CA THR A 921 -28.38 -1.89 -7.68
C THR A 921 -28.80 -0.57 -8.34
N LEU A 922 -28.04 -0.12 -9.36
CA LEU A 922 -28.42 1.04 -10.19
C LEU A 922 -29.71 0.78 -10.98
N GLY A 923 -29.87 -0.42 -11.55
CA GLY A 923 -31.11 -0.84 -12.20
C GLY A 923 -32.31 -0.81 -11.27
N GLU A 924 -32.15 -1.29 -10.03
CA GLU A 924 -33.18 -1.22 -8.99
C GLU A 924 -33.55 0.22 -8.60
N ILE A 925 -32.57 1.14 -8.54
CA ILE A 925 -32.84 2.57 -8.29
C ILE A 925 -33.64 3.18 -9.44
N HIS A 926 -33.22 2.96 -10.69
CA HIS A 926 -33.94 3.45 -11.86
C HIS A 926 -35.36 2.88 -11.95
N PHE A 927 -35.55 1.61 -11.57
CA PHE A 927 -36.86 0.98 -11.49
C PHE A 927 -37.80 1.71 -10.52
N VAL A 928 -37.32 2.03 -9.31
CA VAL A 928 -38.11 2.76 -8.30
C VAL A 928 -38.39 4.21 -8.74
N GLN A 929 -37.49 4.82 -9.51
CA GLN A 929 -37.71 6.14 -10.13
C GLN A 929 -38.64 6.11 -11.36
N ALA A 930 -39.23 4.95 -11.69
CA ALA A 930 -40.02 4.72 -12.91
C ALA A 930 -39.27 5.00 -14.24
N LYS A 931 -37.94 5.01 -14.19
CA LYS A 931 -37.01 5.10 -15.34
C LYS A 931 -36.79 3.72 -15.93
N TYR A 932 -37.86 3.15 -16.48
CA TYR A 932 -37.90 1.74 -16.86
C TYR A 932 -36.92 1.37 -17.98
N SER A 933 -36.66 2.29 -18.92
CA SER A 933 -35.71 2.07 -20.01
C SER A 933 -34.27 1.97 -19.48
N GLU A 934 -33.86 2.93 -18.64
CA GLU A 934 -32.53 2.88 -18.01
C GLU A 934 -32.40 1.69 -17.06
N ALA A 935 -33.47 1.33 -16.34
CA ALA A 935 -33.50 0.15 -15.49
C ALA A 935 -33.27 -1.15 -16.30
N ALA A 936 -33.93 -1.29 -17.44
CA ALA A 936 -33.76 -2.45 -18.32
C ALA A 936 -32.34 -2.56 -18.90
N GLU A 937 -31.74 -1.42 -19.28
CA GLU A 937 -30.35 -1.39 -19.75
C GLU A 937 -29.38 -1.87 -18.66
N MET A 938 -29.49 -1.32 -17.45
CA MET A 938 -28.62 -1.71 -16.33
C MET A 938 -28.82 -3.17 -15.92
N MET A 939 -30.06 -3.67 -15.94
CA MET A 939 -30.35 -5.06 -15.60
C MET A 939 -29.82 -6.04 -16.66
N ASN A 940 -29.87 -5.69 -17.94
CA ASN A 940 -29.26 -6.49 -19.01
C ASN A 940 -27.74 -6.55 -18.86
N ARG A 941 -27.09 -5.41 -18.61
CA ARG A 941 -25.65 -5.39 -18.35
C ARG A 941 -25.27 -6.21 -17.13
N ALA A 942 -26.04 -6.12 -16.04
CA ALA A 942 -25.82 -6.95 -14.86
C ALA A 942 -26.00 -8.45 -15.17
N LYS A 943 -27.03 -8.81 -15.94
CA LYS A 943 -27.29 -10.19 -16.40
C LYS A 943 -26.10 -10.74 -17.19
N ASP A 944 -25.64 -10.01 -18.20
CA ASP A 944 -24.52 -10.44 -19.05
C ASP A 944 -23.23 -10.64 -18.23
N GLN A 945 -23.00 -9.77 -17.22
CA GLN A 945 -21.87 -9.92 -16.30
C GLN A 945 -22.02 -11.15 -15.38
N PHE A 946 -23.20 -11.38 -14.82
CA PHE A 946 -23.45 -12.58 -14.01
C PHE A 946 -23.38 -13.88 -14.82
N GLU A 947 -23.75 -13.85 -16.11
CA GLU A 947 -23.56 -14.97 -17.04
C GLU A 947 -22.08 -15.29 -17.23
N GLN A 948 -21.24 -14.27 -17.43
CA GLN A 948 -19.78 -14.44 -17.55
C GLN A 948 -19.15 -15.01 -16.27
N ILE A 949 -19.65 -14.62 -15.10
CA ILE A 949 -19.17 -15.11 -13.79
C ILE A 949 -19.69 -16.54 -13.51
N GLY A 950 -20.68 -17.01 -14.26
CA GLY A 950 -21.34 -18.29 -14.03
C GLY A 950 -22.35 -18.28 -12.88
N ASN A 951 -22.73 -17.12 -12.33
CA ASN A 951 -23.71 -17.01 -11.24
C ASN A 951 -25.15 -17.10 -11.78
N GLN A 952 -25.61 -18.32 -12.01
CA GLN A 952 -26.90 -18.60 -12.66
C GLN A 952 -28.11 -18.09 -11.86
N LEU A 953 -28.02 -18.08 -10.52
CA LEU A 953 -29.08 -17.54 -9.67
C LEU A 953 -29.28 -16.03 -9.89
N ARG A 954 -28.17 -15.26 -9.92
CA ARG A 954 -28.22 -13.81 -10.18
C ARG A 954 -28.70 -13.50 -11.59
N VAL A 955 -28.35 -14.33 -12.56
CA VAL A 955 -28.88 -14.25 -13.93
C VAL A 955 -30.40 -14.41 -13.92
N ALA A 956 -30.92 -15.45 -13.28
CA ALA A 956 -32.36 -15.69 -13.16
C ALA A 956 -33.09 -14.50 -12.51
N GLN A 957 -32.52 -13.94 -11.43
CA GLN A 957 -33.05 -12.73 -10.77
C GLN A 957 -33.05 -11.49 -11.69
N CYS A 958 -32.02 -11.32 -12.52
CA CYS A 958 -31.98 -10.21 -13.48
C CYS A 958 -33.04 -10.36 -14.57
N ILE A 959 -33.21 -11.59 -15.11
CA ILE A 959 -34.24 -11.90 -16.10
C ILE A 959 -35.65 -11.71 -15.52
N GLN A 960 -35.87 -12.16 -14.28
CA GLN A 960 -37.11 -11.90 -13.55
C GLN A 960 -37.43 -10.41 -13.49
N LYS A 961 -36.45 -9.59 -13.10
CA LYS A 961 -36.65 -8.14 -12.98
C LYS A 961 -36.89 -7.47 -14.32
N LEU A 962 -36.22 -7.94 -15.39
CA LEU A 962 -36.53 -7.52 -16.76
C LEU A 962 -37.99 -7.81 -17.12
N GLY A 963 -38.48 -9.02 -16.81
CA GLY A 963 -39.90 -9.37 -17.00
C GLY A 963 -40.86 -8.43 -16.27
N GLU A 964 -40.57 -8.07 -15.02
CA GLU A 964 -41.33 -7.06 -14.27
C GLU A 964 -41.28 -5.67 -14.93
N ILE A 965 -40.10 -5.24 -15.39
CA ILE A 965 -39.92 -3.96 -16.09
C ILE A 965 -40.76 -3.92 -17.37
N HIS A 966 -40.69 -4.95 -18.21
CA HIS A 966 -41.48 -5.05 -19.44
C HIS A 966 -42.99 -5.07 -19.15
N CYS A 967 -43.42 -5.72 -18.06
CA CYS A 967 -44.81 -5.71 -17.61
C CYS A 967 -45.29 -4.28 -17.27
N LEU A 968 -44.47 -3.48 -16.57
CA LEU A 968 -44.79 -2.08 -16.27
C LEU A 968 -44.76 -1.18 -17.52
N GLN A 969 -43.92 -1.50 -18.50
CA GLN A 969 -43.93 -0.85 -19.81
C GLN A 969 -45.10 -1.29 -20.71
N ARG A 970 -45.98 -2.19 -20.24
CA ARG A 970 -47.07 -2.83 -21.00
C ARG A 970 -46.61 -3.64 -22.22
N LYS A 971 -45.34 -4.04 -22.25
CA LYS A 971 -44.77 -4.95 -23.27
C LYS A 971 -45.00 -6.39 -22.84
N TYR A 972 -46.25 -6.80 -22.87
CA TYR A 972 -46.69 -8.03 -22.22
C TYR A 972 -46.14 -9.32 -22.85
N SER A 973 -45.90 -9.34 -24.17
CA SER A 973 -45.25 -10.45 -24.87
C SER A 973 -43.79 -10.63 -24.43
N GLU A 974 -43.01 -9.55 -24.44
CA GLU A 974 -41.62 -9.53 -23.97
C GLU A 974 -41.53 -9.91 -22.48
N ALA A 975 -42.47 -9.43 -21.67
CA ALA A 975 -42.55 -9.79 -20.25
C ALA A 975 -42.79 -11.29 -20.04
N ALA A 976 -43.70 -11.89 -20.82
CA ALA A 976 -43.99 -13.32 -20.74
C ALA A 976 -42.78 -14.16 -21.17
N GLU A 977 -42.07 -13.75 -22.22
CA GLU A 977 -40.84 -14.41 -22.66
C GLU A 977 -39.77 -14.38 -21.58
N MET A 978 -39.50 -13.19 -21.00
CA MET A 978 -38.50 -13.05 -19.94
C MET A 978 -38.87 -13.87 -18.70
N LEU A 979 -40.13 -13.81 -18.25
CA LEU A 979 -40.57 -14.59 -17.08
C LEU A 979 -40.47 -16.10 -17.34
N ASN A 980 -40.87 -16.61 -18.51
CA ASN A 980 -40.68 -18.04 -18.82
C ASN A 980 -39.20 -18.44 -18.81
N ARG A 981 -38.32 -17.63 -19.39
CA ARG A 981 -36.86 -17.86 -19.32
C ARG A 981 -36.33 -17.86 -17.87
N ALA A 982 -36.82 -16.96 -17.02
CA ALA A 982 -36.45 -16.93 -15.61
C ALA A 982 -36.91 -18.21 -14.89
N LYS A 983 -38.15 -18.67 -15.15
CA LYS A 983 -38.69 -19.92 -14.60
C LYS A 983 -37.81 -21.11 -14.96
N ASP A 984 -37.53 -21.30 -16.26
CA ASP A 984 -36.70 -22.41 -16.73
C ASP A 984 -35.31 -22.38 -16.08
N LYS A 985 -34.77 -21.17 -15.85
CA LYS A 985 -33.48 -20.99 -15.19
C LYS A 985 -33.53 -21.38 -13.71
N PHE A 986 -34.56 -20.97 -12.98
CA PHE A 986 -34.76 -21.37 -11.58
C PHE A 986 -34.95 -22.89 -11.45
N GLU A 987 -35.69 -23.52 -12.37
CA GLU A 987 -35.86 -24.98 -12.39
C GLU A 987 -34.53 -25.71 -12.68
N GLN A 988 -33.70 -25.19 -13.60
CA GLN A 988 -32.37 -25.75 -13.89
C GLN A 988 -31.40 -25.69 -12.71
N ILE A 989 -31.45 -24.64 -11.88
CA ILE A 989 -30.59 -24.51 -10.69
C ILE A 989 -31.16 -25.23 -9.46
N GLY A 990 -32.35 -25.86 -9.58
CA GLY A 990 -33.02 -26.55 -8.48
C GLY A 990 -33.72 -25.62 -7.47
N ASP A 991 -33.86 -24.34 -7.78
CA ASP A 991 -34.58 -23.37 -6.94
C ASP A 991 -36.09 -23.44 -7.22
N GLN A 992 -36.74 -24.40 -6.55
CA GLN A 992 -38.18 -24.62 -6.69
C GLN A 992 -39.02 -23.44 -6.19
N TYR A 993 -38.51 -22.69 -5.20
CA TYR A 993 -39.18 -21.50 -4.69
C TYR A 993 -39.19 -20.39 -5.74
N GLY A 994 -38.02 -20.05 -6.28
CA GLY A 994 -37.89 -19.05 -7.34
C GLY A 994 -38.74 -19.40 -8.56
N ALA A 995 -38.72 -20.67 -8.99
CA ALA A 995 -39.57 -21.13 -10.10
C ALA A 995 -41.08 -20.92 -9.82
N SER A 996 -41.51 -21.12 -8.57
CA SER A 996 -42.92 -20.96 -8.16
C SER A 996 -43.33 -19.49 -8.08
N ASP A 997 -42.46 -18.60 -7.59
CA ASP A 997 -42.66 -17.15 -7.61
C ASP A 997 -42.83 -16.62 -9.04
N ILE A 998 -42.04 -17.14 -9.99
CA ILE A 998 -42.19 -16.77 -11.40
C ILE A 998 -43.54 -17.24 -11.97
N VAL A 999 -44.04 -18.42 -11.61
CA VAL A 999 -45.37 -18.88 -12.05
C VAL A 999 -46.47 -17.97 -11.52
N TYR A 1000 -46.37 -17.52 -10.27
CA TYR A 1000 -47.27 -16.52 -9.70
C TYR A 1000 -47.22 -15.17 -10.48
N ARG A 1001 -46.03 -14.70 -10.85
CA ARG A 1001 -45.86 -13.47 -11.65
C ARG A 1001 -46.41 -13.61 -13.07
N LEU A 1002 -46.22 -14.76 -13.70
CA LEU A 1002 -46.85 -15.09 -14.99
C LEU A 1002 -48.37 -15.05 -14.88
N ALA A 1003 -48.94 -15.57 -13.79
CA ALA A 1003 -50.39 -15.50 -13.57
C ALA A 1003 -50.89 -14.05 -13.45
N THR A 1004 -50.16 -13.22 -12.70
CA THR A 1004 -50.46 -11.79 -12.58
C THR A 1004 -50.36 -11.07 -13.94
N LEU A 1005 -49.38 -11.46 -14.77
CA LEU A 1005 -49.22 -10.95 -16.13
C LEU A 1005 -50.39 -11.38 -17.03
N TYR A 1006 -50.78 -12.65 -17.02
CA TYR A 1006 -51.90 -13.18 -17.80
C TYR A 1006 -53.23 -12.52 -17.42
N ARG A 1007 -53.46 -12.28 -16.11
CA ARG A 1007 -54.63 -11.51 -15.65
C ARG A 1007 -54.67 -10.12 -16.26
N LYS A 1008 -53.53 -9.40 -16.25
CA LYS A 1008 -53.42 -8.06 -16.87
C LYS A 1008 -53.61 -8.07 -18.39
N GLN A 1009 -53.32 -9.18 -19.07
CA GLN A 1009 -53.59 -9.37 -20.49
C GLN A 1009 -55.04 -9.76 -20.80
N GLY A 1010 -55.83 -10.13 -19.79
CA GLY A 1010 -57.18 -10.68 -19.97
C GLY A 1010 -57.22 -12.18 -20.28
N LEU A 1011 -56.08 -12.88 -20.19
CA LEU A 1011 -55.99 -14.34 -20.37
C LEU A 1011 -56.35 -15.05 -19.06
N TYR A 1012 -57.62 -14.93 -18.65
CA TYR A 1012 -58.07 -15.36 -17.33
C TYR A 1012 -57.94 -16.87 -17.10
N GLN A 1013 -58.13 -17.69 -18.13
CA GLN A 1013 -58.00 -19.15 -17.98
C GLN A 1013 -56.53 -19.55 -17.71
N ASP A 1014 -55.57 -18.96 -18.42
CA ASP A 1014 -54.15 -19.21 -18.22
C ASP A 1014 -53.67 -18.70 -16.86
N ALA A 1015 -54.15 -17.51 -16.46
CA ALA A 1015 -53.89 -16.95 -15.14
C ALA A 1015 -54.42 -17.85 -14.01
N LYS A 1016 -55.63 -18.39 -14.16
CA LYS A 1016 -56.24 -19.33 -13.21
C LYS A 1016 -55.38 -20.58 -13.05
N THR A 1017 -55.01 -21.22 -14.17
CA THR A 1017 -54.16 -22.42 -14.15
C THR A 1017 -52.80 -22.14 -13.53
N ALA A 1018 -52.17 -21.00 -13.85
CA ALA A 1018 -50.89 -20.62 -13.25
C ALA A 1018 -50.99 -20.39 -11.74
N LEU A 1019 -52.05 -19.75 -11.22
CA LEU A 1019 -52.27 -19.58 -9.78
C LEU A 1019 -52.44 -20.92 -9.06
N GLU A 1020 -53.19 -21.85 -9.64
CA GLU A 1020 -53.39 -23.19 -9.07
C GLU A 1020 -52.07 -23.98 -8.99
N VAL A 1021 -51.24 -23.90 -10.04
CA VAL A 1021 -49.90 -24.50 -10.05
C VAL A 1021 -48.99 -23.85 -9.01
N ALA A 1022 -48.97 -22.51 -8.91
CA ALA A 1022 -48.15 -21.81 -7.92
C ALA A 1022 -48.55 -22.19 -6.48
N ILE A 1023 -49.85 -22.21 -6.17
CA ILE A 1023 -50.35 -22.62 -4.85
C ILE A 1023 -49.94 -24.06 -4.53
N SER A 1024 -50.04 -24.98 -5.48
CA SER A 1024 -49.62 -26.38 -5.28
C SER A 1024 -48.13 -26.46 -4.97
N LYS A 1025 -47.29 -25.83 -5.79
CA LYS A 1025 -45.83 -25.86 -5.59
C LYS A 1025 -45.41 -25.22 -4.27
N PHE A 1026 -46.01 -24.09 -3.87
CA PHE A 1026 -45.73 -23.47 -2.57
C PHE A 1026 -46.17 -24.34 -1.38
N LYS A 1027 -47.25 -25.13 -1.51
CA LYS A 1027 -47.63 -26.10 -0.48
C LYS A 1027 -46.61 -27.23 -0.34
N ASP A 1028 -46.07 -27.72 -1.46
CA ASP A 1028 -45.08 -28.80 -1.47
C ASP A 1028 -43.74 -28.38 -0.85
N ILE A 1029 -43.37 -27.09 -0.94
CA ILE A 1029 -42.13 -26.54 -0.36
C ILE A 1029 -42.19 -26.46 1.18
N GLY A 1030 -43.37 -26.19 1.76
CA GLY A 1030 -43.57 -26.07 3.21
C GLY A 1030 -43.04 -24.75 3.81
N ASN A 1031 -43.71 -24.26 4.86
CA ASN A 1031 -43.38 -22.98 5.54
C ASN A 1031 -43.47 -21.72 4.65
N VAL A 1032 -44.41 -21.71 3.69
CA VAL A 1032 -44.60 -20.64 2.71
C VAL A 1032 -46.02 -20.05 2.74
N SER A 1033 -46.58 -19.85 3.94
CA SER A 1033 -47.96 -19.35 4.10
C SER A 1033 -48.16 -17.97 3.45
N TRP A 1034 -47.13 -17.11 3.47
CA TRP A 1034 -47.18 -15.78 2.88
C TRP A 1034 -47.42 -15.78 1.35
N ASP A 1035 -46.64 -16.56 0.59
CA ASP A 1035 -46.75 -16.60 -0.87
C ASP A 1035 -48.05 -17.25 -1.35
N ILE A 1036 -48.53 -18.26 -0.61
CA ILE A 1036 -49.86 -18.85 -0.82
C ILE A 1036 -50.94 -17.79 -0.64
N GLY A 1037 -50.84 -16.96 0.41
CA GLY A 1037 -51.76 -15.85 0.65
C GLY A 1037 -51.81 -14.86 -0.51
N TYR A 1038 -50.67 -14.49 -1.11
CA TYR A 1038 -50.65 -13.63 -2.29
C TYR A 1038 -51.22 -14.28 -3.54
N CYS A 1039 -50.96 -15.57 -3.75
CA CYS A 1039 -51.58 -16.30 -4.86
C CYS A 1039 -53.11 -16.31 -4.72
N LEU A 1040 -53.63 -16.56 -3.51
CA LEU A 1040 -55.06 -16.54 -3.23
C LEU A 1040 -55.66 -15.13 -3.41
N TYR A 1041 -54.93 -14.09 -2.99
CA TYR A 1041 -55.36 -12.71 -3.19
C TYR A 1041 -55.42 -12.33 -4.67
N GLU A 1042 -54.41 -12.66 -5.48
CA GLU A 1042 -54.47 -12.45 -6.94
C GLU A 1042 -55.56 -13.32 -7.61
N TYR A 1043 -55.86 -14.50 -7.07
CA TYR A 1043 -57.00 -15.31 -7.52
C TYR A 1043 -58.33 -14.58 -7.25
N GLY A 1044 -58.48 -13.99 -6.06
CA GLY A 1044 -59.62 -13.13 -5.76
C GLY A 1044 -59.75 -11.95 -6.73
N LEU A 1045 -58.64 -11.29 -7.08
CA LEU A 1045 -58.62 -10.22 -8.07
C LEU A 1045 -59.01 -10.71 -9.47
N LEU A 1046 -58.53 -11.88 -9.89
CA LEU A 1046 -58.90 -12.49 -11.17
C LEU A 1046 -60.41 -12.75 -11.24
N LEU A 1047 -60.99 -13.34 -10.19
CA LEU A 1047 -62.43 -13.62 -10.13
C LEU A 1047 -63.25 -12.33 -10.08
N GLN A 1048 -62.73 -11.28 -9.44
CA GLN A 1048 -63.32 -9.95 -9.45
C GLN A 1048 -63.31 -9.35 -10.88
N ASP A 1049 -62.22 -9.49 -11.64
CA ASP A 1049 -62.12 -9.04 -13.04
C ASP A 1049 -63.09 -9.82 -13.96
N GLU A 1050 -63.35 -11.09 -13.66
CA GLU A 1050 -64.37 -11.92 -14.33
C GLU A 1050 -65.81 -11.67 -13.81
N THR A 1051 -66.02 -10.72 -12.90
CA THR A 1051 -67.33 -10.40 -12.26
C THR A 1051 -67.95 -11.53 -11.42
N LYS A 1052 -67.15 -12.52 -10.99
CA LYS A 1052 -67.56 -13.64 -10.12
C LYS A 1052 -67.40 -13.27 -8.64
N TYR A 1053 -68.18 -12.32 -8.16
CA TYR A 1053 -67.98 -11.68 -6.84
C TYR A 1053 -68.06 -12.64 -5.65
N ALA A 1054 -68.96 -13.62 -5.67
CA ALA A 1054 -69.09 -14.61 -4.59
C ALA A 1054 -67.84 -15.51 -4.46
N ASP A 1055 -67.30 -15.97 -5.60
CA ASP A 1055 -66.07 -16.77 -5.61
C ASP A 1055 -64.85 -15.93 -5.25
N ALA A 1056 -64.81 -14.67 -5.71
CA ALA A 1056 -63.77 -13.71 -5.35
C ALA A 1056 -63.72 -13.46 -3.84
N ARG A 1057 -64.88 -13.28 -3.20
CA ARG A 1057 -65.01 -13.14 -1.73
C ARG A 1057 -64.36 -14.32 -1.01
N LYS A 1058 -64.72 -15.55 -1.40
CA LYS A 1058 -64.15 -16.76 -0.80
C LYS A 1058 -62.63 -16.79 -0.90
N LYS A 1059 -62.06 -16.38 -2.03
CA LYS A 1059 -60.58 -16.31 -2.20
C LYS A 1059 -59.93 -15.21 -1.38
N PHE A 1060 -60.57 -14.06 -1.20
CA PHE A 1060 -60.06 -13.03 -0.30
C PHE A 1060 -60.14 -13.43 1.18
N GLU A 1061 -61.17 -14.17 1.60
CA GLU A 1061 -61.27 -14.75 2.94
C GLU A 1061 -60.17 -15.80 3.16
N GLU A 1062 -59.99 -16.74 2.22
CA GLU A 1062 -58.89 -17.72 2.28
C GLU A 1062 -57.51 -17.02 2.36
N ALA A 1063 -57.28 -15.95 1.58
CA ALA A 1063 -56.05 -15.17 1.63
C ALA A 1063 -55.87 -14.46 2.98
N ARG A 1064 -56.92 -13.83 3.51
CA ARG A 1064 -56.92 -13.16 4.81
C ARG A 1064 -56.56 -14.13 5.94
N ASP A 1065 -57.22 -15.28 5.99
CA ASP A 1065 -57.01 -16.28 7.02
C ASP A 1065 -55.59 -16.86 6.95
N THR A 1066 -55.07 -17.03 5.73
CA THR A 1066 -53.68 -17.42 5.50
C THR A 1066 -52.70 -16.37 6.03
N PHE A 1067 -52.92 -15.07 5.75
CA PHE A 1067 -52.07 -14.00 6.29
C PHE A 1067 -52.19 -13.90 7.83
N ALA A 1068 -53.39 -14.05 8.39
CA ALA A 1068 -53.62 -14.02 9.82
C ALA A 1068 -52.91 -15.16 10.57
N SER A 1069 -52.87 -16.35 9.97
CA SER A 1069 -52.17 -17.52 10.53
C SER A 1069 -50.65 -17.32 10.69
N HIS A 1070 -50.07 -16.33 10.00
CA HIS A 1070 -48.64 -16.01 10.08
C HIS A 1070 -48.29 -15.08 11.27
N GLY A 1071 -49.25 -14.36 11.84
CA GLY A 1071 -49.06 -13.52 13.05
C GLY A 1071 -48.33 -12.18 12.86
N GLU A 1072 -47.53 -11.98 11.80
CA GLU A 1072 -46.77 -10.74 11.54
C GLU A 1072 -47.25 -9.91 10.33
N LEU A 1073 -48.38 -10.28 9.72
CA LEU A 1073 -48.86 -9.71 8.43
C LEU A 1073 -50.16 -8.91 8.56
N GLN A 1074 -50.34 -8.14 9.63
CA GLN A 1074 -51.58 -7.42 9.90
C GLN A 1074 -51.97 -6.46 8.77
N ASP A 1075 -51.01 -5.75 8.16
CA ASP A 1075 -51.26 -4.86 7.02
C ASP A 1075 -51.87 -5.58 5.80
N LYS A 1076 -51.56 -6.88 5.63
CA LYS A 1076 -52.08 -7.70 4.53
C LYS A 1076 -53.46 -8.25 4.84
N VAL A 1077 -53.74 -8.56 6.12
CA VAL A 1077 -55.09 -8.84 6.61
C VAL A 1077 -56.00 -7.64 6.32
N GLU A 1078 -55.57 -6.42 6.69
CA GLU A 1078 -56.31 -5.19 6.40
C GLU A 1078 -56.50 -4.94 4.89
N MET A 1079 -55.51 -5.32 4.07
CA MET A 1079 -55.62 -5.23 2.61
C MET A 1079 -56.75 -6.13 2.07
N CYS A 1080 -56.86 -7.36 2.56
CA CYS A 1080 -57.96 -8.27 2.22
C CYS A 1080 -59.29 -7.73 2.74
N ASP A 1081 -59.35 -7.23 3.97
CA ASP A 1081 -60.57 -6.67 4.56
C ASP A 1081 -61.09 -5.46 3.77
N LYS A 1082 -60.21 -4.56 3.31
CA LYS A 1082 -60.57 -3.44 2.42
C LYS A 1082 -61.16 -3.92 1.10
N LYS A 1083 -60.70 -5.06 0.57
CA LYS A 1083 -61.24 -5.65 -0.66
C LYS A 1083 -62.59 -6.32 -0.43
N LEU A 1084 -62.75 -7.04 0.67
CA LEU A 1084 -64.02 -7.63 1.09
C LEU A 1084 -65.09 -6.55 1.29
N ALA A 1085 -64.76 -5.45 1.98
CA ALA A 1085 -65.67 -4.32 2.17
C ALA A 1085 -66.11 -3.66 0.84
N LYS A 1086 -65.18 -3.52 -0.13
CA LYS A 1086 -65.53 -3.02 -1.48
C LYS A 1086 -66.44 -3.98 -2.24
N LEU A 1087 -66.31 -5.29 -2.04
CA LEU A 1087 -67.22 -6.27 -2.62
C LEU A 1087 -68.61 -6.16 -2.00
N ASP A 1088 -68.71 -5.92 -0.68
CA ASP A 1088 -70.00 -5.67 0.01
C ASP A 1088 -70.73 -4.44 -0.58
N GLU A 1089 -70.00 -3.37 -0.91
CA GLU A 1089 -70.55 -2.18 -1.56
C GLU A 1089 -71.03 -2.46 -2.99
N LEU A 1090 -70.26 -3.22 -3.77
CA LEU A 1090 -70.61 -3.60 -5.14
C LEU A 1090 -71.84 -4.51 -5.19
N GLU A 1091 -71.95 -5.50 -4.30
CA GLU A 1091 -73.13 -6.37 -4.21
C GLU A 1091 -74.39 -5.60 -3.80
N LYS A 1092 -74.28 -4.61 -2.90
CA LYS A 1092 -75.40 -3.71 -2.55
C LYS A 1092 -75.83 -2.80 -3.70
N SER A 1093 -74.91 -2.43 -4.60
CA SER A 1093 -75.24 -1.62 -5.77
C SER A 1093 -75.94 -2.43 -6.86
N VAL A 1094 -75.56 -3.69 -7.07
CA VAL A 1094 -76.20 -4.60 -8.05
C VAL A 1094 -77.56 -5.10 -7.57
N GLY A 1095 -77.77 -5.22 -6.25
CA GLY A 1095 -79.06 -5.61 -5.66
C GLY A 1095 -80.15 -4.53 -5.69
N ASN A 1096 -79.85 -3.29 -6.10
CA ASN A 1096 -80.83 -2.19 -6.21
C ASN A 1096 -81.30 -1.91 -7.65
N ASP A 1097 -80.76 -2.61 -8.66
CA ASP A 1097 -81.14 -2.51 -10.08
C ASP A 1097 -81.92 -3.75 -10.60
N VAL A 1098 -82.46 -4.58 -9.69
CA VAL A 1098 -83.40 -5.69 -9.96
C VAL A 1098 -84.73 -5.37 -9.30
#